data_AF-A0AAW2JTX8-F1
#
_entry.id   AF-A0AAW2JTX8-F1
#
_cell.length_a   1.000
_cell.length_b   1.000
_cell.length_c   1.000
_cell.angle_alpha   90.00
_cell.angle_beta   90.00
_cell.angle_gamma   90.00
#
_symmetry.space_group_name_H-M   'P 1'
#
loop_
_entity.id
_entity.type
_entity.pdbx_description
1 polymer ?
#
loop_
_entity_poly.entity_id
_entity_poly.type
_entity_poly.pdbx_seq_one_letter_code
_entity_poly.pdbx_strand_id
1 'polypeptide(L)'
;MNAGIWNVRGLNRRDHQVAVKELVAEFRLQFLGLLETRVSAINVSRIQTFLPRWSWFTDYDGPGNRIWIAWDDELVEVHVLDLDVQFIHCRITIRCAHLSVLATVVYGANDTISRRGLWQKLVTLANSISDEPWIVGGDFNTVLDMSEVCGSSADIRLAMTEFRDCILDTSLIHLPVQGERFSWHNCSEGDRSLWKRLDRLIVNDAWLGQWPNSHYHCLNARTSDHSPLVIRGDTATHTVSMFRFDNYLTLSSEFTPSVQNVWRHRIEGTSMYAVTRKLRALKPVFRTLRKKKGDLSLNVKLAAEFLGTVQQLLQTDRHNAFLIRLEKCCKMVFFRATKMEQVMLQQRAKIQWLKGGDQCSRIFFRKVAMRRASKKVFQIANEAGRTLTEQDEVVNEFVSFYQRLGGERRREYIDLRYLRPWARHVVTPAECMALVQRPTREEVKDAFFDIAEDKAPGRMATPRVSIKLLGLSWATRFRPISCCNVLYKVITKIIVQRLRLVLDDMISPSQNAFVPGRSIGDNILLAQEMFTGYNRQGLPKRCALKVDLRKAYDTVEWDFLIAALQLFGFPDIFIGWIEECVTTPMFSVCINGNPHGGCGLGQVFRRGLDEFAKLSGLHANPQKSQLIISGQHRKNGSTLLRLCSSRRVTSPSGRLQLIKSVLMSLNVYWAMAFILPKGVIREVEKRMRNFLWKGNSTVGYPKVAWSSVCRPIEEGGLGIRDILALNKALMCRHLWNVIQDNQSSIWVRWIAHTHLRHKSVWTVDVKGGSWAWRKLLRLRSALLPYIDLKIGRWDIFFSFDGLMDSLGSQDAGVREWTQSRTEGTMCHRATLVVC
;
A
#
# COMPACT_ATOMS: atom_id res chain seq x y z
N MET A 1 29.96 8.09 7.08
CA MET A 1 30.97 7.08 6.69
C MET A 1 30.63 6.53 5.32
N ASN A 2 31.62 6.34 4.47
CA ASN A 2 31.52 5.49 3.27
C ASN A 2 32.09 4.11 3.61
N ALA A 3 31.36 3.04 3.31
CA ALA A 3 31.80 1.68 3.63
C ALA A 3 31.45 0.68 2.53
N GLY A 4 32.33 -0.31 2.33
CA GLY A 4 32.15 -1.40 1.38
C GLY A 4 32.09 -2.76 2.06
N ILE A 5 31.34 -3.70 1.52
CA ILE A 5 31.43 -5.14 1.85
C ILE A 5 31.40 -5.94 0.55
N TRP A 6 32.34 -6.86 0.36
CA TRP A 6 32.46 -7.64 -0.88
C TRP A 6 32.98 -9.06 -0.62
N ASN A 7 32.25 -10.07 -1.10
CA ASN A 7 32.78 -11.42 -1.24
C ASN A 7 33.72 -11.47 -2.46
N VAL A 8 35.03 -11.54 -2.20
CA VAL A 8 36.07 -11.46 -3.24
C VAL A 8 36.49 -12.82 -3.79
N ARG A 9 36.07 -13.92 -3.13
CA ARG A 9 36.35 -15.31 -3.52
C ARG A 9 37.84 -15.62 -3.80
N GLY A 10 38.72 -14.95 -3.06
CA GLY A 10 40.17 -15.06 -3.19
C GLY A 10 40.85 -13.70 -3.31
N LEU A 11 41.81 -13.43 -2.44
CA LEU A 11 42.60 -12.19 -2.41
C LEU A 11 44.09 -12.42 -2.75
N ASN A 12 44.50 -13.69 -2.95
CA ASN A 12 45.88 -14.04 -3.33
C ASN A 12 46.29 -13.54 -4.73
N ARG A 13 45.32 -13.32 -5.63
CA ARG A 13 45.59 -12.85 -7.00
C ARG A 13 45.66 -11.32 -7.06
N ARG A 14 46.61 -10.82 -7.85
CA ARG A 14 46.90 -9.36 -7.96
C ARG A 14 45.78 -8.57 -8.61
N ASP A 15 45.03 -9.15 -9.54
CA ASP A 15 43.87 -8.53 -10.19
C ASP A 15 42.71 -8.30 -9.20
N HIS A 16 42.43 -9.25 -8.30
CA HIS A 16 41.46 -9.04 -7.22
C HIS A 16 41.90 -7.92 -6.27
N GLN A 17 43.19 -7.84 -5.93
CA GLN A 17 43.75 -6.76 -5.10
C GLN A 17 43.61 -5.39 -5.77
N VAL A 18 43.88 -5.30 -7.08
CA VAL A 18 43.68 -4.07 -7.87
C VAL A 18 42.21 -3.69 -7.90
N ALA A 19 41.28 -4.62 -8.15
CA ALA A 19 39.85 -4.34 -8.15
C ALA A 19 39.33 -3.85 -6.79
N VAL A 20 39.85 -4.37 -5.66
CA VAL A 20 39.56 -3.84 -4.31
C VAL A 20 40.14 -2.42 -4.14
N LYS A 21 41.37 -2.18 -4.59
CA LYS A 21 42.02 -0.86 -4.50
C LYS A 21 41.29 0.21 -5.32
N GLU A 22 40.83 -0.13 -6.52
CA GLU A 22 39.97 0.72 -7.35
C GLU A 22 38.65 1.02 -6.65
N LEU A 23 37.98 0.01 -6.09
CA LEU A 23 36.73 0.18 -5.35
C LEU A 23 36.89 1.15 -4.16
N VAL A 24 37.99 1.02 -3.41
CA VAL A 24 38.33 1.93 -2.29
C VAL A 24 38.53 3.36 -2.79
N ALA A 25 39.27 3.56 -3.88
CA ALA A 25 39.55 4.89 -4.44
C ALA A 25 38.30 5.55 -5.05
N GLU A 26 37.55 4.83 -5.87
CA GLU A 26 36.37 5.32 -6.60
C GLU A 26 35.24 5.76 -5.65
N PHE A 27 35.00 4.98 -4.59
CA PHE A 27 33.94 5.27 -3.61
C PHE A 27 34.44 6.00 -2.36
N ARG A 28 35.74 6.29 -2.28
CA ARG A 28 36.40 6.89 -1.10
C ARG A 28 35.97 6.17 0.19
N LEU A 29 36.16 4.86 0.20
CA LEU A 29 35.78 4.02 1.33
C LEU A 29 36.63 4.34 2.55
N GLN A 30 36.06 4.16 3.74
CA GLN A 30 36.73 4.36 5.03
C GLN A 30 36.74 3.07 5.87
N PHE A 31 35.83 2.14 5.55
CA PHE A 31 35.71 0.81 6.13
C PHE A 31 35.40 -0.20 5.02
N LEU A 32 35.98 -1.39 5.11
CA LEU A 32 35.85 -2.47 4.14
C LEU A 32 35.73 -3.82 4.84
N GLY A 33 34.67 -4.57 4.53
CA GLY A 33 34.56 -6.00 4.87
C GLY A 33 34.84 -6.87 3.65
N LEU A 34 35.80 -7.80 3.75
CA LEU A 34 36.15 -8.74 2.68
C LEU A 34 35.78 -10.17 3.10
N LEU A 35 34.99 -10.84 2.26
CA LEU A 35 34.51 -12.21 2.49
C LEU A 35 35.18 -13.19 1.51
N GLU A 36 35.36 -14.44 1.96
CA GLU A 36 36.16 -15.47 1.31
C GLU A 36 37.52 -14.97 0.78
N THR A 37 38.34 -14.37 1.64
CA THR A 37 39.71 -13.95 1.22
C THR A 37 40.58 -15.12 0.77
N ARG A 38 40.37 -16.33 1.33
CA ARG A 38 41.11 -17.57 1.02
C ARG A 38 42.64 -17.42 1.13
N VAL A 39 43.11 -16.49 1.97
CA VAL A 39 44.53 -16.24 2.25
C VAL A 39 44.97 -17.17 3.39
N SER A 40 46.13 -17.83 3.27
CA SER A 40 46.73 -18.58 4.38
C SER A 40 47.44 -17.64 5.35
N ALA A 41 47.53 -17.99 6.64
CA ALA A 41 48.14 -17.15 7.68
C ALA A 41 49.54 -16.61 7.29
N ILE A 42 50.36 -17.46 6.67
CA ILE A 42 51.72 -17.15 6.17
C ILE A 42 51.72 -16.00 5.14
N ASN A 43 50.63 -15.81 4.39
CA ASN A 43 50.52 -14.77 3.36
C ASN A 43 49.90 -13.46 3.85
N VAL A 44 49.38 -13.38 5.08
CA VAL A 44 48.57 -12.24 5.57
C VAL A 44 49.31 -10.91 5.42
N SER A 45 50.50 -10.83 6.02
CA SER A 45 51.34 -9.61 6.00
C SER A 45 51.68 -9.15 4.58
N ARG A 46 51.99 -10.09 3.68
CA ARG A 46 52.26 -9.80 2.27
C ARG A 46 51.03 -9.25 1.55
N ILE A 47 49.85 -9.83 1.78
CA ILE A 47 48.61 -9.41 1.10
C ILE A 47 48.13 -8.05 1.63
N GLN A 48 48.25 -7.75 2.91
CA GLN A 48 47.80 -6.46 3.48
C GLN A 48 48.48 -5.23 2.84
N THR A 49 49.68 -5.39 2.26
CA THR A 49 50.47 -4.29 1.66
C THR A 49 49.81 -3.54 0.50
N PHE A 50 48.77 -4.07 -0.17
CA PHE A 50 48.14 -3.36 -1.30
C PHE A 50 47.32 -2.13 -0.88
N LEU A 51 46.92 -2.03 0.40
CA LEU A 51 46.38 -0.83 1.05
C LEU A 51 47.31 -0.43 2.23
N PRO A 52 48.47 0.20 1.96
CA PRO A 52 49.53 0.37 2.97
C PRO A 52 49.23 1.41 4.06
N ARG A 53 48.13 2.17 3.94
CA ARG A 53 47.66 3.13 4.97
C ARG A 53 46.45 2.62 5.77
N TRP A 54 46.03 1.39 5.52
CA TRP A 54 44.83 0.83 6.14
C TRP A 54 45.23 -0.11 7.28
N SER A 55 44.54 0.05 8.41
CA SER A 55 44.55 -0.92 9.50
C SER A 55 43.72 -2.13 9.11
N TRP A 56 44.10 -3.31 9.60
CA TRP A 56 43.47 -4.59 9.28
C TRP A 56 43.18 -5.39 10.54
N PHE A 57 42.06 -6.10 10.55
CA PHE A 57 41.79 -7.16 11.53
C PHE A 57 41.43 -8.46 10.80
N THR A 58 42.07 -9.54 11.24
CA THR A 58 41.92 -10.89 10.70
C THR A 58 41.93 -11.88 11.85
N ASP A 59 40.88 -12.70 11.98
CA ASP A 59 40.88 -13.83 12.90
C ASP A 59 41.44 -15.07 12.17
N TYR A 60 42.56 -15.59 12.68
CA TYR A 60 43.22 -16.83 12.24
C TYR A 60 43.27 -17.91 13.33
N ASP A 61 42.93 -17.56 14.57
CA ASP A 61 42.93 -18.45 15.72
C ASP A 61 41.56 -19.14 15.89
N GLY A 62 40.49 -18.53 15.39
CA GLY A 62 39.18 -19.14 15.24
C GLY A 62 39.05 -20.07 14.01
N PRO A 63 37.98 -20.87 13.89
CA PRO A 63 37.79 -21.78 12.75
C PRO A 63 37.38 -21.10 11.43
N GLY A 64 37.32 -19.75 11.41
CA GLY A 64 36.59 -18.96 10.42
C GLY A 64 37.40 -18.58 9.19
N ASN A 65 38.47 -17.80 9.38
CA ASN A 65 39.51 -17.33 8.43
C ASN A 65 39.01 -16.76 7.08
N ARG A 66 37.70 -16.51 6.94
CA ARG A 66 37.03 -16.09 5.70
C ARG A 66 36.62 -14.62 5.69
N ILE A 67 36.50 -14.00 6.85
CA ILE A 67 36.07 -12.60 7.01
C ILE A 67 37.28 -11.80 7.46
N TRP A 68 37.66 -10.80 6.67
CA TRP A 68 38.62 -9.78 7.04
C TRP A 68 37.90 -8.43 7.12
N ILE A 69 38.32 -7.56 8.02
CA ILE A 69 37.90 -6.14 8.00
C ILE A 69 39.13 -5.24 7.90
N ALA A 70 38.98 -4.12 7.21
CA ALA A 70 40.02 -3.14 7.00
C ALA A 70 39.42 -1.72 7.11
N TRP A 71 40.22 -0.76 7.58
CA TRP A 71 39.76 0.62 7.72
C TRP A 71 40.90 1.64 7.59
N ASP A 72 40.52 2.87 7.28
CA ASP A 72 41.40 4.02 7.25
C ASP A 72 41.48 4.64 8.64
N ASP A 73 42.59 4.43 9.35
CA ASP A 73 42.75 4.81 10.76
C ASP A 73 42.80 6.33 10.97
N GLU A 74 43.15 7.11 9.94
CA GLU A 74 43.09 8.58 9.99
C GLU A 74 41.63 9.07 10.09
N LEU A 75 40.67 8.28 9.59
CA LEU A 75 39.27 8.69 9.41
C LEU A 75 38.29 8.00 10.37
N VAL A 76 38.52 6.74 10.69
CA VAL A 76 37.67 5.93 11.57
C VAL A 76 38.49 5.06 12.51
N GLU A 77 37.94 4.80 13.69
CA GLU A 77 38.49 3.88 14.68
C GLU A 77 37.57 2.66 14.78
N VAL A 78 38.13 1.45 14.82
CA VAL A 78 37.36 0.21 14.82
C VAL A 78 37.74 -0.65 16.03
N HIS A 79 36.75 -0.97 16.86
CA HIS A 79 36.90 -1.92 17.97
C HIS A 79 36.05 -3.15 17.70
N VAL A 80 36.67 -4.32 17.62
CA VAL A 80 35.96 -5.61 17.55
C VAL A 80 35.30 -5.91 18.90
N LEU A 81 34.05 -6.35 18.89
CA LEU A 81 33.23 -6.59 20.08
C LEU A 81 32.81 -8.07 20.25
N ASP A 82 32.53 -8.78 19.16
CA ASP A 82 32.19 -10.21 19.16
C ASP A 82 32.65 -10.86 17.86
N LEU A 83 33.01 -12.14 17.93
CA LEU A 83 33.59 -12.94 16.86
C LEU A 83 32.88 -14.30 16.74
N ASP A 84 32.61 -14.71 15.51
CA ASP A 84 32.01 -15.98 15.17
C ASP A 84 32.52 -16.46 13.80
N VAL A 85 32.50 -17.76 13.56
CA VAL A 85 32.85 -18.35 12.26
C VAL A 85 32.04 -17.80 11.07
N GLN A 86 30.87 -17.18 11.33
CA GLN A 86 29.99 -16.58 10.33
C GLN A 86 29.86 -15.05 10.42
N PHE A 87 30.46 -14.36 11.40
CA PHE A 87 30.46 -12.88 11.43
C PHE A 87 31.60 -12.27 12.26
N ILE A 88 31.94 -11.02 11.93
CA ILE A 88 32.71 -10.12 12.80
C ILE A 88 31.81 -8.95 13.21
N HIS A 89 31.65 -8.73 14.51
CA HIS A 89 30.91 -7.60 15.06
C HIS A 89 31.86 -6.56 15.65
N CYS A 90 31.69 -5.30 15.29
CA CYS A 90 32.55 -4.20 15.70
C CYS A 90 31.77 -2.90 15.92
N ARG A 91 32.34 -2.01 16.74
CA ARG A 91 31.96 -0.60 16.83
C ARG A 91 32.92 0.20 15.98
N ILE A 92 32.38 1.04 15.09
CA ILE A 92 33.14 1.95 14.23
C ILE A 92 32.85 3.38 14.71
N THR A 93 33.88 4.09 15.15
CA THR A 93 33.81 5.48 15.59
C THR A 93 34.38 6.39 14.51
N ILE A 94 33.56 7.31 13.99
CA ILE A 94 33.97 8.27 12.96
C ILE A 94 34.68 9.44 13.66
N ARG A 95 36.02 9.52 13.51
CA ARG A 95 36.86 10.45 14.29
C ARG A 95 36.40 11.91 14.14
N CYS A 96 36.15 12.36 12.91
CA CYS A 96 35.76 13.75 12.62
C CYS A 96 34.34 14.15 13.06
N ALA A 97 33.50 13.19 13.49
CA ALA A 97 32.11 13.43 13.87
C ALA A 97 31.80 13.03 15.32
N HIS A 98 32.77 12.45 16.05
CA HIS A 98 32.61 11.83 17.38
C HIS A 98 31.36 10.93 17.47
N LEU A 99 31.12 10.17 16.40
CA LEU A 99 29.90 9.41 16.17
C LEU A 99 30.25 7.94 15.99
N SER A 100 29.72 7.08 16.86
CA SER A 100 29.89 5.63 16.78
C SER A 100 28.67 4.95 16.16
N VAL A 101 28.93 3.92 15.36
CA VAL A 101 27.93 3.00 14.81
C VAL A 101 28.38 1.56 15.04
N LEU A 102 27.42 0.65 15.18
CA LEU A 102 27.69 -0.78 15.23
C LEU A 102 27.63 -1.37 13.82
N ALA A 103 28.61 -2.22 13.49
CA ALA A 103 28.66 -2.96 12.24
C ALA A 103 28.82 -4.46 12.49
N THR A 104 28.10 -5.29 11.72
CA THR A 104 28.29 -6.74 11.71
C THR A 104 28.52 -7.19 10.28
N VAL A 105 29.74 -7.63 9.98
CA VAL A 105 30.15 -8.15 8.67
C VAL A 105 29.89 -9.66 8.67
N VAL A 106 29.03 -10.13 7.76
CA VAL A 106 28.47 -11.49 7.76
C VAL A 106 28.94 -12.30 6.57
N TYR A 107 29.31 -13.56 6.82
CA TYR A 107 29.43 -14.62 5.83
C TYR A 107 28.65 -15.85 6.34
N GLY A 108 27.41 -16.03 5.88
CA GLY A 108 26.56 -17.15 6.27
C GLY A 108 27.01 -18.46 5.62
N ALA A 109 26.93 -19.57 6.37
CA ALA A 109 27.23 -20.90 5.85
C ALA A 109 26.32 -21.26 4.66
N ASN A 110 26.83 -22.09 3.74
CA ASN A 110 26.10 -22.49 2.54
C ASN A 110 24.94 -23.44 2.86
N ASP A 111 25.19 -24.40 3.74
CA ASP A 111 24.17 -25.34 4.21
C ASP A 111 23.19 -24.69 5.19
N THR A 112 21.96 -25.22 5.23
CA THR A 112 20.89 -24.60 6.02
C THR A 112 21.05 -24.85 7.53
N ILE A 113 21.76 -25.90 7.95
CA ILE A 113 21.83 -26.30 9.35
C ILE A 113 22.87 -25.45 10.08
N SER A 114 24.10 -25.38 9.58
CA SER A 114 25.19 -24.56 10.14
C SER A 114 24.85 -23.08 10.16
N ARG A 115 24.08 -22.60 9.17
CA ARG A 115 23.61 -21.20 9.09
C ARG A 115 22.63 -20.81 10.20
N ARG A 116 22.03 -21.76 10.92
CA ARG A 116 21.15 -21.44 12.08
C ARG A 116 21.91 -20.80 13.24
N GLY A 117 23.19 -21.09 13.41
CA GLY A 117 24.04 -20.45 14.43
C GLY A 117 24.09 -18.92 14.25
N LEU A 118 24.31 -18.46 13.02
CA LEU A 118 24.27 -17.04 12.65
C LEU A 118 22.92 -16.39 13.00
N TRP A 119 21.79 -17.05 12.71
CA TRP A 119 20.46 -16.51 13.03
C TRP A 119 20.28 -16.31 14.53
N GLN A 120 20.68 -17.29 15.34
CA GLN A 120 20.56 -17.22 16.79
C GLN A 120 21.45 -16.11 17.37
N LYS A 121 22.71 -16.02 16.92
CA LYS A 121 23.66 -14.98 17.32
C LYS A 121 23.17 -13.57 16.94
N LEU A 122 22.66 -13.37 15.73
CA LEU A 122 22.09 -12.08 15.30
C LEU A 122 20.88 -11.67 16.14
N VAL A 123 20.03 -12.62 16.57
CA VAL A 123 18.92 -12.34 17.49
C VAL A 123 19.44 -11.96 18.88
N THR A 124 20.48 -12.63 19.40
CA THR A 124 21.13 -12.26 20.66
C THR A 124 21.71 -10.83 20.60
N LEU A 125 22.43 -10.48 19.54
CA LEU A 125 22.94 -9.11 19.33
C LEU A 125 21.80 -8.09 19.21
N ALA A 126 20.72 -8.42 18.48
CA ALA A 126 19.57 -7.53 18.37
C ALA A 126 18.84 -7.27 19.71
N ASN A 127 18.98 -8.18 20.68
CA ASN A 127 18.41 -8.04 22.02
C ASN A 127 19.32 -7.27 22.99
N SER A 128 20.64 -7.23 22.75
CA SER A 128 21.57 -6.41 23.54
C SER A 128 21.67 -4.95 23.04
N ILE A 129 21.38 -4.72 21.76
CA ILE A 129 21.42 -3.38 21.14
C ILE A 129 20.06 -2.67 21.33
N SER A 130 20.01 -1.71 22.26
CA SER A 130 18.82 -0.90 22.55
C SER A 130 18.62 0.27 21.58
N ASP A 131 19.53 1.25 21.58
CA ASP A 131 19.37 2.55 20.90
C ASP A 131 20.53 2.94 19.95
N GLU A 132 21.59 2.12 19.83
CA GLU A 132 22.71 2.43 18.93
C GLU A 132 22.39 2.15 17.45
N PRO A 133 22.81 3.01 16.49
CA PRO A 133 22.69 2.73 15.05
C PRO A 133 23.47 1.47 14.66
N TRP A 134 22.79 0.46 14.12
CA TRP A 134 23.38 -0.82 13.75
C TRP A 134 23.14 -1.16 12.28
N ILE A 135 24.22 -1.54 11.59
CA ILE A 135 24.21 -2.10 10.24
C ILE A 135 24.76 -3.53 10.23
N VAL A 136 24.04 -4.44 9.58
CA VAL A 136 24.47 -5.82 9.33
C VAL A 136 24.59 -5.98 7.82
N GLY A 137 25.68 -6.58 7.35
CA GLY A 137 25.94 -6.63 5.92
C GLY A 137 26.93 -7.70 5.48
N GLY A 138 26.75 -8.18 4.25
CA GLY A 138 27.60 -9.19 3.65
C GLY A 138 26.78 -10.26 2.95
N ASP A 139 27.39 -11.43 2.81
CA ASP A 139 26.83 -12.58 2.12
C ASP A 139 26.05 -13.46 3.12
N PHE A 140 24.75 -13.58 2.92
CA PHE A 140 23.90 -14.42 3.77
C PHE A 140 23.73 -15.85 3.23
N ASN A 141 24.23 -16.15 2.03
CA ASN A 141 24.04 -17.42 1.31
C ASN A 141 22.57 -17.91 1.21
N THR A 142 21.61 -16.99 1.30
CA THR A 142 20.17 -17.27 1.18
C THR A 142 19.39 -16.07 0.64
N VAL A 143 18.23 -16.33 0.02
CA VAL A 143 17.33 -15.33 -0.55
C VAL A 143 16.09 -15.16 0.33
N LEU A 144 15.42 -14.01 0.22
CA LEU A 144 14.15 -13.73 0.91
C LEU A 144 12.92 -14.03 0.07
N ASP A 145 13.03 -14.15 -1.26
CA ASP A 145 11.88 -14.46 -2.11
C ASP A 145 12.30 -15.19 -3.40
N MET A 146 11.38 -15.97 -4.00
CA MET A 146 11.62 -16.60 -5.30
C MET A 146 11.83 -15.57 -6.41
N SER A 147 11.36 -14.33 -6.25
CA SER A 147 11.65 -13.22 -7.16
C SER A 147 13.09 -12.68 -7.05
N GLU A 148 13.90 -13.17 -6.10
CA GLU A 148 15.33 -12.90 -5.98
C GLU A 148 16.20 -14.04 -6.59
N VAL A 149 15.58 -14.94 -7.37
CA VAL A 149 16.24 -16.01 -8.12
C VAL A 149 15.89 -15.90 -9.61
N CYS A 150 16.86 -16.13 -10.49
CA CYS A 150 16.64 -16.33 -11.92
C CYS A 150 17.43 -17.55 -12.41
N GLY A 151 16.76 -18.46 -13.11
CA GLY A 151 17.27 -19.81 -13.40
C GLY A 151 16.64 -20.89 -12.51
N SER A 152 17.01 -22.14 -12.75
CA SER A 152 16.51 -23.31 -12.02
C SER A 152 17.27 -23.51 -10.72
N SER A 153 16.56 -23.53 -9.58
CA SER A 153 17.13 -23.76 -8.25
C SER A 153 16.42 -24.92 -7.54
N ALA A 154 17.17 -25.65 -6.71
CA ALA A 154 16.64 -26.61 -5.73
C ALA A 154 15.68 -25.94 -4.73
N ASP A 155 14.96 -26.75 -3.93
CA ASP A 155 14.02 -26.25 -2.93
C ASP A 155 14.71 -25.50 -1.79
N ILE A 156 14.60 -24.18 -1.83
CA ILE A 156 15.15 -23.24 -0.85
C ILE A 156 14.09 -22.68 0.11
N ARG A 157 12.85 -23.19 0.09
CA ARG A 157 11.71 -22.62 0.85
C ARG A 157 11.91 -22.62 2.37
N LEU A 158 12.64 -23.59 2.91
CA LEU A 158 12.99 -23.64 4.33
C LEU A 158 13.97 -22.51 4.69
N ALA A 159 15.12 -22.45 4.01
CA ALA A 159 16.13 -21.40 4.20
C ALA A 159 15.56 -19.97 4.01
N MET A 160 14.66 -19.79 3.03
CA MET A 160 13.93 -18.53 2.84
C MET A 160 13.01 -18.19 4.01
N THR A 161 12.44 -19.19 4.68
CA THR A 161 11.54 -18.99 5.82
C THR A 161 12.34 -18.62 7.06
N GLU A 162 13.36 -19.42 7.40
CA GLU A 162 14.27 -19.16 8.51
C GLU A 162 14.92 -17.76 8.41
N PHE A 163 15.37 -17.35 7.22
CA PHE A 163 15.95 -16.01 7.05
C PHE A 163 14.93 -14.89 7.22
N ARG A 164 13.70 -15.05 6.72
CA ARG A 164 12.61 -14.08 6.95
C ARG A 164 12.31 -13.96 8.44
N ASP A 165 12.28 -15.07 9.16
CA ASP A 165 11.93 -15.10 10.57
C ASP A 165 13.06 -14.43 11.40
N CYS A 166 14.34 -14.70 11.10
CA CYS A 166 15.48 -13.96 11.67
C CYS A 166 15.39 -12.43 11.46
N ILE A 167 15.07 -11.95 10.24
CA ILE A 167 14.87 -10.51 9.94
C ILE A 167 13.67 -9.91 10.69
N LEU A 168 12.69 -10.73 11.08
CA LEU A 168 11.53 -10.29 11.83
C LEU A 168 11.84 -10.20 13.32
N ASP A 169 12.55 -11.19 13.86
CA ASP A 169 12.90 -11.30 15.28
C ASP A 169 13.98 -10.29 15.68
N THR A 170 15.02 -10.12 14.86
CA THR A 170 16.02 -9.02 14.98
C THR A 170 15.42 -7.62 14.74
N SER A 171 14.17 -7.53 14.26
CA SER A 171 13.50 -6.30 13.84
C SER A 171 14.20 -5.48 12.73
N LEU A 172 15.26 -6.02 12.10
CA LEU A 172 16.04 -5.36 11.05
C LEU A 172 15.19 -4.94 9.83
N ILE A 173 15.73 -3.97 9.09
CA ILE A 173 15.06 -3.27 7.99
C ILE A 173 16.01 -3.25 6.80
N HIS A 174 15.56 -3.75 5.64
CA HIS A 174 16.35 -3.64 4.41
C HIS A 174 16.50 -2.19 3.99
N LEU A 175 17.74 -1.77 3.77
CA LEU A 175 18.03 -0.54 3.05
C LEU A 175 17.59 -0.66 1.58
N PRO A 176 17.17 0.44 0.94
CA PRO A 176 17.05 0.50 -0.51
C PRO A 176 18.38 0.15 -1.19
N VAL A 177 18.28 -0.52 -2.35
CA VAL A 177 19.42 -0.84 -3.21
C VAL A 177 19.34 -0.07 -4.53
N GLN A 178 20.49 0.31 -5.04
CA GLN A 178 20.73 0.87 -6.37
C GLN A 178 21.77 -0.01 -7.09
N GLY A 179 21.83 0.04 -8.42
CA GLY A 179 22.64 -0.89 -9.23
C GLY A 179 21.98 -2.26 -9.41
N GLU A 180 22.80 -3.31 -9.36
CA GLU A 180 22.44 -4.65 -9.79
C GLU A 180 21.34 -5.33 -8.96
N ARG A 181 20.53 -6.15 -9.65
CA ARG A 181 19.37 -6.84 -9.04
C ARG A 181 19.78 -8.11 -8.31
N PHE A 182 20.68 -8.87 -8.93
CA PHE A 182 21.26 -10.09 -8.38
C PHE A 182 22.67 -9.73 -7.93
N SER A 183 23.10 -10.33 -6.82
CA SER A 183 24.43 -10.09 -6.30
C SER A 183 25.39 -11.21 -6.68
N TRP A 184 24.89 -12.39 -7.06
CA TRP A 184 25.68 -13.57 -7.34
C TRP A 184 25.23 -14.29 -8.62
N HIS A 185 26.19 -14.84 -9.36
CA HIS A 185 25.99 -15.76 -10.49
C HIS A 185 26.85 -17.02 -10.32
N ASN A 186 26.35 -18.18 -10.75
CA ASN A 186 27.10 -19.44 -10.66
C ASN A 186 28.14 -19.66 -11.77
N CYS A 187 28.47 -18.62 -12.57
CA CYS A 187 29.37 -18.67 -13.72
C CYS A 187 29.08 -19.83 -14.70
N SER A 188 27.83 -20.29 -14.77
CA SER A 188 27.41 -21.39 -15.65
C SER A 188 26.59 -20.87 -16.83
N GLU A 189 26.69 -21.55 -17.97
CA GLU A 189 26.01 -21.20 -19.21
C GLU A 189 24.69 -21.98 -19.42
N GLY A 190 23.87 -21.51 -20.35
CA GLY A 190 22.61 -22.15 -20.76
C GLY A 190 21.62 -22.36 -19.62
N ASP A 191 20.89 -23.49 -19.64
CA ASP A 191 19.87 -23.84 -18.64
C ASP A 191 20.41 -24.03 -17.22
N ARG A 192 21.74 -24.12 -17.06
CA ARG A 192 22.42 -24.18 -15.75
C ARG A 192 22.73 -22.80 -15.18
N SER A 193 22.60 -21.72 -15.94
CA SER A 193 22.81 -20.35 -15.47
C SER A 193 21.86 -20.00 -14.33
N LEU A 194 22.40 -19.66 -13.16
CA LEU A 194 21.66 -19.38 -11.94
C LEU A 194 22.16 -18.09 -11.28
N TRP A 195 21.25 -17.12 -11.19
CA TRP A 195 21.47 -15.82 -10.55
C TRP A 195 20.68 -15.72 -9.25
N LYS A 196 21.30 -15.19 -8.19
CA LYS A 196 20.67 -15.01 -6.87
C LYS A 196 21.05 -13.66 -6.26
N ARG A 197 20.24 -13.19 -5.32
CA ARG A 197 20.59 -12.08 -4.42
C ARG A 197 20.90 -12.61 -3.03
N LEU A 198 22.17 -12.90 -2.77
CA LEU A 198 22.65 -13.43 -1.49
C LEU A 198 23.10 -12.27 -0.58
N ASP A 199 23.84 -11.34 -1.17
CA ASP A 199 24.47 -10.20 -0.52
C ASP A 199 23.48 -9.05 -0.28
N ARG A 200 23.52 -8.45 0.91
CA ARG A 200 22.64 -7.32 1.27
C ARG A 200 23.13 -6.55 2.50
N LEU A 201 22.82 -5.25 2.56
CA LEU A 201 22.92 -4.44 3.78
C LEU A 201 21.52 -4.23 4.42
N ILE A 202 21.44 -4.40 5.73
CA ILE A 202 20.23 -4.27 6.55
C ILE A 202 20.55 -3.50 7.84
N VAL A 203 19.59 -2.75 8.37
CA VAL A 203 19.83 -1.84 9.51
C VAL A 203 18.70 -1.89 10.54
N ASN A 204 18.97 -1.44 11.77
CA ASN A 204 17.92 -1.26 12.79
C ASN A 204 17.14 0.06 12.59
N ASP A 205 16.16 0.31 13.46
CA ASP A 205 15.35 1.53 13.45
C ASP A 205 16.11 2.76 13.96
N ALA A 206 17.11 2.62 14.84
CA ALA A 206 17.99 3.71 15.27
C ALA A 206 18.77 4.31 14.10
N TRP A 207 19.36 3.47 13.24
CA TRP A 207 20.05 3.91 12.00
C TRP A 207 19.14 4.75 11.10
N LEU A 208 17.90 4.33 10.87
CA LEU A 208 16.94 5.07 10.03
C LEU A 208 16.29 6.26 10.74
N GLY A 209 16.44 6.36 12.07
CA GLY A 209 16.18 7.56 12.84
C GLY A 209 17.19 8.68 12.51
N GLN A 210 18.48 8.35 12.49
CA GLN A 210 19.56 9.28 12.18
C GLN A 210 19.71 9.55 10.66
N TRP A 211 19.76 8.51 9.84
CA TRP A 211 19.95 8.60 8.37
C TRP A 211 18.76 8.02 7.59
N PRO A 212 17.61 8.72 7.56
CA PRO A 212 16.38 8.25 6.89
C PRO A 212 16.49 8.16 5.36
N ASN A 213 17.61 8.61 4.78
CA ASN A 213 17.91 8.62 3.35
C ASN A 213 18.88 7.50 2.91
N SER A 214 19.44 6.75 3.88
CA SER A 214 20.42 5.68 3.62
C SER A 214 19.93 4.70 2.56
N HIS A 215 20.85 4.35 1.65
CA HIS A 215 20.71 3.36 0.60
C HIS A 215 22.11 2.84 0.25
N TYR A 216 22.21 1.71 -0.43
CA TYR A 216 23.48 1.16 -0.88
C TYR A 216 23.46 0.79 -2.35
N HIS A 217 24.63 0.77 -2.96
CA HIS A 217 24.85 0.33 -4.32
C HIS A 217 25.28 -1.14 -4.30
N CYS A 218 24.64 -1.95 -5.14
CA CYS A 218 25.11 -3.27 -5.54
C CYS A 218 25.80 -3.07 -6.89
N LEU A 219 27.12 -3.16 -6.94
CA LEU A 219 27.91 -2.86 -8.13
C LEU A 219 28.08 -4.12 -8.99
N ASN A 220 28.58 -3.96 -10.22
CA ASN A 220 29.01 -5.12 -11.03
C ASN A 220 30.08 -5.93 -10.29
N ALA A 221 30.07 -7.26 -10.47
CA ALA A 221 30.90 -8.20 -9.72
C ALA A 221 32.42 -8.07 -9.92
N ARG A 222 32.87 -7.25 -10.89
CA ARG A 222 34.29 -7.04 -11.27
C ARG A 222 35.02 -8.36 -11.51
N THR A 223 35.90 -8.75 -10.58
CA THR A 223 36.73 -9.97 -10.66
C THR A 223 36.16 -11.15 -9.87
N SER A 224 35.05 -10.96 -9.15
CA SER A 224 34.37 -11.99 -8.34
C SER A 224 33.11 -12.50 -9.06
N ASP A 225 32.54 -13.60 -8.59
CA ASP A 225 31.17 -14.01 -8.91
C ASP A 225 30.11 -13.33 -8.01
N HIS A 226 30.56 -12.57 -7.00
CA HIS A 226 29.74 -11.71 -6.15
C HIS A 226 29.93 -10.22 -6.42
N SER A 227 28.84 -9.46 -6.22
CA SER A 227 28.74 -8.01 -6.39
C SER A 227 29.20 -7.23 -5.15
N PRO A 228 30.07 -6.22 -5.29
CA PRO A 228 30.43 -5.35 -4.16
C PRO A 228 29.21 -4.54 -3.68
N LEU A 229 29.03 -4.48 -2.36
CA LEU A 229 28.04 -3.63 -1.70
C LEU A 229 28.73 -2.36 -1.20
N VAL A 230 28.23 -1.18 -1.56
CA VAL A 230 28.77 0.11 -1.06
C VAL A 230 27.67 1.00 -0.50
N ILE A 231 27.84 1.45 0.75
CA ILE A 231 27.02 2.51 1.35
C ILE A 231 27.82 3.82 1.37
N ARG A 232 27.21 4.90 0.88
CA ARG A 232 27.76 6.26 0.95
C ARG A 232 27.15 6.99 2.16
N GLY A 233 27.94 7.85 2.80
CA GLY A 233 27.44 8.74 3.85
C GLY A 233 26.41 9.74 3.32
N ASP A 234 25.41 10.10 4.14
CA ASP A 234 24.37 11.06 3.76
C ASP A 234 24.98 12.47 3.65
N THR A 235 25.40 12.85 2.44
CA THR A 235 25.68 14.25 2.08
C THR A 235 24.34 14.97 2.06
N ALA A 236 23.94 15.47 3.23
CA ALA A 236 22.63 16.06 3.44
C ALA A 236 22.45 17.36 2.64
N THR A 237 22.13 17.24 1.35
CA THR A 237 21.64 18.35 0.54
C THR A 237 20.39 18.89 1.22
N HIS A 238 20.44 20.14 1.69
CA HIS A 238 19.32 20.82 2.32
C HIS A 238 18.18 21.04 1.31
N THR A 239 17.38 20.01 1.07
CA THR A 239 16.18 20.11 0.25
C THR A 239 15.22 21.11 0.88
N VAL A 240 14.74 22.07 0.09
CA VAL A 240 13.84 23.13 0.55
C VAL A 240 12.49 22.51 0.91
N SER A 241 12.37 22.13 2.18
CA SER A 241 11.24 21.36 2.71
C SER A 241 9.91 22.10 2.51
N MET A 242 9.02 21.46 1.76
CA MET A 242 7.65 21.93 1.53
C MET A 242 6.94 22.18 2.87
N PHE A 243 6.26 23.32 3.01
CA PHE A 243 5.32 23.48 4.14
C PHE A 243 4.28 22.36 4.11
N ARG A 244 4.19 21.61 5.22
CA ARG A 244 3.18 20.59 5.50
C ARG A 244 2.47 20.99 6.78
N PHE A 245 1.14 20.87 6.78
CA PHE A 245 0.36 21.02 7.99
C PHE A 245 0.42 19.71 8.79
N ASP A 246 0.84 19.79 10.05
CA ASP A 246 0.89 18.64 10.96
C ASP A 246 -0.42 18.63 11.79
N ASN A 247 -1.20 17.54 11.73
CA ASN A 247 -2.57 17.52 12.26
C ASN A 247 -2.66 17.82 13.77
N TYR A 248 -1.62 17.49 14.55
CA TYR A 248 -1.59 17.73 15.99
C TYR A 248 -1.66 19.22 16.38
N LEU A 249 -1.40 20.14 15.43
CA LEU A 249 -1.51 21.58 15.68
C LEU A 249 -2.94 22.01 16.03
N THR A 250 -3.97 21.28 15.59
CA THR A 250 -5.37 21.56 15.95
C THR A 250 -5.68 21.29 17.42
N LEU A 251 -4.85 20.51 18.12
CA LEU A 251 -4.94 20.24 19.56
C LEU A 251 -4.37 21.37 20.42
N SER A 252 -3.82 22.43 19.81
CA SER A 252 -3.31 23.60 20.53
C SER A 252 -4.45 24.59 20.79
N SER A 253 -4.60 25.07 22.04
CA SER A 253 -5.56 26.12 22.40
C SER A 253 -5.39 27.39 21.57
N GLU A 254 -4.16 27.73 21.19
CA GLU A 254 -3.85 28.86 20.31
C GLU A 254 -4.34 28.72 18.85
N PHE A 255 -4.70 27.50 18.40
CA PHE A 255 -4.97 27.23 16.99
C PHE A 255 -6.17 28.01 16.45
N THR A 256 -7.36 27.82 17.05
CA THR A 256 -8.60 28.44 16.58
C THR A 256 -8.54 29.98 16.62
N PRO A 257 -8.08 30.63 17.70
CA PRO A 257 -7.89 32.09 17.72
C PRO A 257 -6.94 32.58 16.63
N SER A 258 -5.82 31.87 16.40
CA SER A 258 -4.84 32.25 15.38
C SER A 258 -5.40 32.17 13.96
N VAL A 259 -6.23 31.15 13.68
CA VAL A 259 -6.92 31.02 12.38
C VAL A 259 -7.96 32.12 12.21
N GLN A 260 -8.79 32.37 13.23
CA GLN A 260 -9.81 33.41 13.22
C GLN A 260 -9.21 34.81 12.99
N ASN A 261 -8.08 35.12 13.62
CA ASN A 261 -7.40 36.40 13.44
C ASN A 261 -7.07 36.66 11.95
N VAL A 262 -6.37 35.72 11.30
CA VAL A 262 -6.07 35.83 9.85
C VAL A 262 -7.34 35.85 9.01
N TRP A 263 -8.40 35.13 9.41
CA TRP A 263 -9.64 35.08 8.64
C TRP A 263 -10.47 36.36 8.70
N ARG A 264 -10.34 37.18 9.75
CA ARG A 264 -11.00 38.49 9.90
C ARG A 264 -10.44 39.58 8.98
N HIS A 265 -9.19 39.47 8.54
CA HIS A 265 -8.57 40.48 7.69
C HIS A 265 -9.30 40.59 6.33
N ARG A 266 -9.59 41.80 5.86
CA ARG A 266 -10.09 42.05 4.50
C ARG A 266 -8.91 41.90 3.52
N ILE A 267 -9.16 41.28 2.37
CA ILE A 267 -8.19 41.16 1.29
C ILE A 267 -8.90 41.54 0.00
N GLU A 268 -8.32 42.49 -0.74
CA GLU A 268 -8.87 43.00 -1.99
C GLU A 268 -8.54 42.08 -3.17
N GLY A 269 -9.34 42.18 -4.24
CA GLY A 269 -9.34 41.25 -5.37
C GLY A 269 -10.50 40.25 -5.31
N THR A 270 -10.45 39.22 -6.16
CA THR A 270 -11.54 38.23 -6.27
C THR A 270 -11.66 37.37 -5.01
N SER A 271 -12.85 36.82 -4.74
CA SER A 271 -13.10 35.94 -3.58
C SER A 271 -12.11 34.77 -3.50
N MET A 272 -11.73 34.19 -4.65
CA MET A 272 -10.73 33.11 -4.74
C MET A 272 -9.31 33.59 -4.43
N TYR A 273 -8.95 34.80 -4.86
CA TYR A 273 -7.68 35.42 -4.49
C TYR A 273 -7.62 35.67 -2.97
N ALA A 274 -8.68 36.23 -2.39
CA ALA A 274 -8.78 36.49 -0.95
C ALA A 274 -8.62 35.21 -0.11
N VAL A 275 -9.35 34.13 -0.43
CA VAL A 275 -9.20 32.82 0.23
C VAL A 275 -7.77 32.29 0.10
N THR A 276 -7.18 32.34 -1.09
CA THR A 276 -5.82 31.85 -1.34
C THR A 276 -4.76 32.64 -0.56
N ARG A 277 -4.95 33.96 -0.41
CA ARG A 277 -4.07 34.84 0.39
C ARG A 277 -4.21 34.58 1.88
N LYS A 278 -5.43 34.44 2.42
CA LYS A 278 -5.67 34.06 3.83
C LYS A 278 -5.01 32.73 4.17
N LEU A 279 -5.19 31.70 3.34
CA LEU A 279 -4.51 30.41 3.51
C LEU A 279 -2.98 30.53 3.43
N ARG A 280 -2.43 31.44 2.60
CA ARG A 280 -0.98 31.69 2.53
C ARG A 280 -0.46 32.36 3.82
N ALA A 281 -1.21 33.30 4.39
CA ALA A 281 -0.87 34.00 5.64
C ALA A 281 -0.89 33.10 6.88
N LEU A 282 -1.64 31.99 6.88
CA LEU A 282 -1.61 30.99 7.96
C LEU A 282 -0.29 30.19 8.03
N LYS A 283 0.52 30.15 6.97
CA LYS A 283 1.78 29.38 6.96
C LYS A 283 2.82 29.81 8.00
N PRO A 284 3.18 31.11 8.15
CA PRO A 284 4.09 31.55 9.22
C PRO A 284 3.51 31.25 10.61
N VAL A 285 2.22 31.49 10.83
CA VAL A 285 1.51 31.18 12.09
C VAL A 285 1.69 29.71 12.47
N PHE A 286 1.42 28.78 11.54
CA PHE A 286 1.59 27.35 11.79
C PHE A 286 3.05 26.91 11.98
N ARG A 287 4.01 27.60 11.35
CA ARG A 287 5.45 27.40 11.62
C ARG A 287 5.82 27.81 13.06
N THR A 288 5.31 28.94 13.53
CA THR A 288 5.52 29.42 14.91
C THR A 288 4.89 28.48 15.93
N LEU A 289 3.63 28.06 15.72
CA LEU A 289 2.97 27.07 16.59
C LEU A 289 3.74 25.75 16.63
N ARG A 290 4.28 25.28 15.50
CA ARG A 290 5.13 24.10 15.46
C ARG A 290 6.45 24.31 16.23
N LYS A 291 7.12 25.47 16.06
CA LYS A 291 8.36 25.79 16.80
C LYS A 291 8.11 25.81 18.31
N LYS A 292 7.00 26.38 18.78
CA LYS A 292 6.58 26.36 20.20
C LYS A 292 6.40 24.95 20.79
N LYS A 293 6.09 23.93 19.99
CA LYS A 293 5.86 22.55 20.48
C LYS A 293 7.14 21.70 20.54
N GLY A 294 8.24 22.14 19.94
CA GLY A 294 9.52 21.41 20.01
C GLY A 294 9.46 19.98 19.44
N ASP A 295 10.26 19.09 20.01
CA ASP A 295 10.25 17.67 19.70
C ASP A 295 9.18 16.93 20.54
N LEU A 296 8.19 16.35 19.86
CA LEU A 296 7.08 15.66 20.53
C LEU A 296 7.51 14.37 21.23
N SER A 297 8.49 13.64 20.69
CA SER A 297 8.97 12.39 21.28
C SER A 297 9.81 12.66 22.52
N LEU A 298 10.63 13.72 22.52
CA LEU A 298 11.31 14.21 23.72
C LEU A 298 10.29 14.67 24.79
N ASN A 299 9.25 15.41 24.41
CA ASN A 299 8.19 15.83 25.33
C ASN A 299 7.47 14.64 25.98
N VAL A 300 7.24 13.55 25.25
CA VAL A 300 6.66 12.31 25.80
C VAL A 300 7.61 11.66 26.80
N LYS A 301 8.91 11.56 26.48
CA LYS A 301 9.93 10.99 27.37
C LYS A 301 10.01 11.78 28.69
N LEU A 302 10.19 13.10 28.61
CA LEU A 302 10.24 13.97 29.78
C LEU A 302 8.95 13.88 30.62
N ALA A 303 7.77 13.89 29.98
CA ALA A 303 6.50 13.76 30.71
C ALA A 303 6.32 12.39 31.41
N ALA A 304 6.90 11.33 30.85
CA ALA A 304 6.93 10.01 31.49
C ALA A 304 7.88 9.98 32.68
N GLU A 305 9.08 10.55 32.54
CA GLU A 305 10.09 10.66 33.60
C GLU A 305 9.55 11.46 34.80
N PHE A 306 9.00 12.66 34.57
CA PHE A 306 8.38 13.46 35.63
C PHE A 306 7.20 12.73 36.32
N LEU A 307 6.36 12.03 35.57
CA LEU A 307 5.28 11.23 36.16
C LEU A 307 5.84 10.10 37.03
N GLY A 308 6.90 9.42 36.57
CA GLY A 308 7.59 8.39 37.33
C GLY A 308 8.19 8.91 38.64
N THR A 309 8.88 10.05 38.61
CA THR A 309 9.43 10.69 39.82
C THR A 309 8.33 11.04 40.84
N VAL A 310 7.21 11.64 40.39
CA VAL A 310 6.09 11.97 41.29
C VAL A 310 5.43 10.70 41.85
N GLN A 311 5.36 9.62 41.07
CA GLN A 311 4.85 8.33 41.54
C GLN A 311 5.79 7.64 42.54
N GLN A 312 7.11 7.79 42.40
CA GLN A 312 8.08 7.34 43.39
C GLN A 312 7.96 8.12 44.71
N LEU A 313 7.83 9.46 44.65
CA LEU A 313 7.60 10.29 45.84
C LEU A 313 6.26 9.95 46.54
N LEU A 314 5.23 9.58 45.78
CA LEU A 314 3.97 9.06 46.34
C LEU A 314 4.10 7.69 46.99
N GLN A 315 5.11 6.88 46.65
CA GLN A 315 5.36 5.63 47.37
C GLN A 315 5.95 5.90 48.76
N THR A 316 6.74 6.96 48.91
CA THR A 316 7.30 7.39 50.21
C THR A 316 6.29 8.14 51.08
N ASP A 317 5.39 8.95 50.50
CA ASP A 317 4.29 9.61 51.23
C ASP A 317 2.98 9.49 50.44
N ARG A 318 2.18 8.47 50.79
CA ARG A 318 0.93 8.12 50.09
C ARG A 318 -0.24 9.05 50.42
N HIS A 319 -0.16 9.83 51.48
CA HIS A 319 -1.25 10.72 51.92
C HIS A 319 -1.04 12.18 51.51
N ASN A 320 0.07 12.47 50.84
CA ASN A 320 0.44 13.81 50.42
C ASN A 320 -0.55 14.44 49.42
N ALA A 321 -1.44 15.30 49.91
CA ALA A 321 -2.45 15.96 49.09
C ALA A 321 -1.87 16.89 47.99
N PHE A 322 -0.59 17.29 48.08
CA PHE A 322 0.10 17.99 47.01
C PHE A 322 0.60 17.01 45.93
N LEU A 323 1.33 15.95 46.30
CA LEU A 323 1.82 14.96 45.33
C LEU A 323 0.67 14.26 44.59
N ILE A 324 -0.46 13.97 45.25
CA ILE A 324 -1.67 13.40 44.60
C ILE A 324 -2.22 14.36 43.53
N ARG A 325 -2.21 15.68 43.78
CA ARG A 325 -2.62 16.69 42.80
C ARG A 325 -1.60 16.84 41.67
N LEU A 326 -0.31 16.78 42.00
CA LEU A 326 0.78 16.84 41.03
C LEU A 326 0.74 15.63 40.08
N GLU A 327 0.51 14.42 40.60
CA GLU A 327 0.40 13.19 39.81
C GLU A 327 -0.77 13.25 38.82
N LYS A 328 -1.93 13.77 39.24
CA LYS A 328 -3.07 14.05 38.34
C LYS A 328 -2.68 15.02 37.22
N CYS A 329 -1.92 16.08 37.53
CA CYS A 329 -1.41 17.02 36.53
C CYS A 329 -0.41 16.36 35.57
N CYS A 330 0.56 15.61 36.08
CA CYS A 330 1.53 14.86 35.28
C CYS A 330 0.85 13.84 34.36
N LYS A 331 -0.16 13.11 34.84
CA LYS A 331 -1.01 12.21 34.02
C LYS A 331 -1.68 12.95 32.87
N MET A 332 -2.24 14.14 33.10
CA MET A 332 -2.83 14.96 32.03
C MET A 332 -1.79 15.46 31.02
N VAL A 333 -0.61 15.88 31.47
CA VAL A 333 0.48 16.34 30.60
C VAL A 333 1.00 15.18 29.74
N PHE A 334 1.28 14.03 30.34
CA PHE A 334 1.69 12.81 29.65
C PHE A 334 0.65 12.34 28.62
N PHE A 335 -0.64 12.33 28.98
CA PHE A 335 -1.73 12.01 28.06
C PHE A 335 -1.81 13.00 26.87
N ARG A 336 -1.62 14.30 27.11
CA ARG A 336 -1.60 15.30 26.03
C ARG A 336 -0.38 15.15 25.12
N ALA A 337 0.81 14.91 25.68
CA ALA A 337 2.04 14.71 24.92
C ALA A 337 1.95 13.45 24.03
N THR A 338 1.58 12.31 24.63
CA THR A 338 1.40 11.04 23.89
C THR A 338 0.31 11.16 22.83
N LYS A 339 -0.77 11.91 23.07
CA LYS A 339 -1.80 12.15 22.06
C LYS A 339 -1.30 12.96 20.86
N MET A 340 -0.50 14.00 21.10
CA MET A 340 0.09 14.80 20.01
C MET A 340 1.07 13.98 19.17
N GLU A 341 1.92 13.17 19.83
CA GLU A 341 2.83 12.25 19.13
C GLU A 341 2.07 11.19 18.33
N GLN A 342 1.04 10.56 18.91
CA GLN A 342 0.19 9.58 18.24
C GLN A 342 -0.42 10.15 16.95
N VAL A 343 -1.00 11.35 17.00
CA VAL A 343 -1.58 12.02 15.82
C VAL A 343 -0.51 12.32 14.76
N MET A 344 0.67 12.80 15.16
CA MET A 344 1.80 13.02 14.26
C MET A 344 2.24 11.71 13.57
N LEU A 345 2.37 10.62 14.32
CA LEU A 345 2.81 9.32 13.82
C LEU A 345 1.75 8.68 12.91
N GLN A 346 0.47 8.75 13.26
CA GLN A 346 -0.66 8.30 12.43
C GLN A 346 -0.67 9.01 11.07
N GLN A 347 -0.59 10.34 11.06
CA GLN A 347 -0.56 11.16 9.85
C GLN A 347 0.66 10.83 8.96
N ARG A 348 1.85 10.65 9.56
CA ARG A 348 3.09 10.28 8.86
C ARG A 348 3.02 8.86 8.28
N ALA A 349 2.48 7.90 9.02
CA ALA A 349 2.33 6.51 8.58
C ALA A 349 1.22 6.34 7.53
N LYS A 350 0.17 7.19 7.57
CA LYS A 350 -1.12 7.04 6.88
C LYS A 350 -1.82 5.72 7.25
N ILE A 351 -1.98 5.49 8.55
CA ILE A 351 -2.69 4.33 9.10
C ILE A 351 -4.03 4.83 9.65
N GLN A 352 -5.14 4.43 9.01
CA GLN A 352 -6.50 4.85 9.38
C GLN A 352 -7.25 3.81 10.25
N TRP A 353 -6.71 2.58 10.37
CA TRP A 353 -7.40 1.45 11.01
C TRP A 353 -6.92 1.15 12.45
N LEU A 354 -5.94 1.90 12.97
CA LEU A 354 -5.47 1.75 14.35
C LEU A 354 -6.35 2.57 15.28
N LYS A 355 -7.17 1.90 16.10
CA LYS A 355 -7.98 2.56 17.15
C LYS A 355 -7.06 3.00 18.29
N GLY A 356 -7.43 4.07 18.99
CA GLY A 356 -6.54 4.84 19.88
C GLY A 356 -6.04 4.19 21.17
N GLY A 357 -6.16 2.86 21.34
CA GLY A 357 -5.71 2.12 22.53
C GLY A 357 -4.32 1.49 22.41
N ASP A 358 -3.80 1.29 21.19
CA ASP A 358 -2.41 0.84 20.99
C ASP A 358 -1.45 2.03 21.19
N GLN A 359 -0.52 1.90 22.14
CA GLN A 359 0.56 2.85 22.38
C GLN A 359 1.47 3.02 21.14
N CYS A 360 2.29 4.07 21.10
CA CYS A 360 3.23 4.44 20.03
C CYS A 360 4.35 3.39 19.81
N SER A 361 3.99 2.19 19.37
CA SER A 361 4.91 1.08 19.17
C SER A 361 5.90 1.33 18.03
N ARG A 362 7.06 0.64 18.07
CA ARG A 362 8.08 0.58 16.99
C ARG A 362 7.47 0.31 15.59
N ILE A 363 6.26 -0.27 15.53
CA ILE A 363 5.46 -0.43 14.30
C ILE A 363 5.25 0.89 13.55
N PHE A 364 4.94 2.00 14.24
CA PHE A 364 4.75 3.30 13.60
C PHE A 364 6.03 3.81 12.96
N PHE A 365 7.12 3.87 13.72
CA PHE A 365 8.44 4.29 13.24
C PHE A 365 8.93 3.39 12.10
N ARG A 366 8.84 2.06 12.24
CA ARG A 366 9.17 1.08 11.19
C ARG A 366 8.32 1.26 9.93
N LYS A 367 7.01 1.50 10.04
CA LYS A 367 6.14 1.78 8.87
C LYS A 367 6.44 3.13 8.23
N VAL A 368 6.79 4.16 8.99
CA VAL A 368 7.21 5.47 8.47
C VAL A 368 8.56 5.34 7.74
N ALA A 369 9.56 4.71 8.35
CA ALA A 369 10.87 4.46 7.76
C ALA A 369 10.76 3.62 6.48
N MET A 370 10.09 2.46 6.52
CA MET A 370 9.83 1.64 5.32
C MET A 370 9.07 2.42 4.22
N ARG A 371 8.17 3.34 4.57
CA ARG A 371 7.46 4.20 3.59
C ARG A 371 8.28 5.39 3.10
N ARG A 372 9.37 5.77 3.76
CA ARG A 372 10.37 6.72 3.22
C ARG A 372 11.27 5.98 2.24
N ALA A 373 11.87 4.87 2.68
CA ALA A 373 12.72 3.97 1.89
C ALA A 373 12.04 3.50 0.58
N SER A 374 10.82 2.98 0.64
CA SER A 374 10.11 2.47 -0.56
C SER A 374 9.51 3.54 -1.48
N LYS A 375 9.65 4.83 -1.16
CA LYS A 375 9.10 5.95 -1.94
C LYS A 375 10.16 6.81 -2.62
N LYS A 376 11.43 6.51 -2.46
CA LYS A 376 12.47 7.13 -3.27
C LYS A 376 12.61 6.39 -4.59
N VAL A 377 12.71 7.13 -5.69
CA VAL A 377 13.30 6.62 -6.93
C VAL A 377 14.80 6.83 -6.80
N PHE A 378 15.57 5.75 -6.93
CA PHE A 378 17.04 5.81 -7.01
C PHE A 378 17.54 5.52 -8.44
N GLN A 379 16.78 4.74 -9.21
CA GLN A 379 17.10 4.41 -10.60
C GLN A 379 15.86 4.01 -11.39
N ILE A 380 15.89 4.22 -12.71
CA ILE A 380 14.87 3.77 -13.68
C ILE A 380 15.56 3.22 -14.94
N ALA A 381 14.87 2.35 -15.69
CA ALA A 381 15.29 2.00 -17.04
C ALA A 381 14.61 2.94 -18.06
N ASN A 382 15.39 3.51 -18.99
CA ASN A 382 14.87 4.25 -20.14
C ASN A 382 14.40 3.30 -21.25
N GLU A 383 13.77 3.82 -22.31
CA GLU A 383 13.22 2.97 -23.40
C GLU A 383 14.28 2.15 -24.17
N ALA A 384 15.55 2.57 -24.16
CA ALA A 384 16.68 1.81 -24.72
C ALA A 384 17.22 0.70 -23.79
N GLY A 385 16.62 0.52 -22.61
CA GLY A 385 17.06 -0.48 -21.62
C GLY A 385 18.25 -0.05 -20.76
N ARG A 386 18.78 1.17 -20.93
CA ARG A 386 19.85 1.71 -20.06
C ARG A 386 19.26 2.09 -18.70
N THR A 387 19.90 1.63 -17.63
CA THR A 387 19.61 2.07 -16.26
C THR A 387 20.18 3.48 -16.04
N LEU A 388 19.30 4.42 -15.72
CA LEU A 388 19.65 5.77 -15.28
C LEU A 388 19.77 5.76 -13.76
N THR A 389 20.93 6.15 -13.24
CA THR A 389 21.28 6.13 -11.81
C THR A 389 21.46 7.52 -11.21
N GLU A 390 21.74 8.52 -12.04
CA GLU A 390 21.91 9.90 -11.58
C GLU A 390 20.55 10.59 -11.37
N GLN A 391 20.44 11.35 -10.28
CA GLN A 391 19.16 11.90 -9.84
C GLN A 391 18.54 12.84 -10.89
N ASP A 392 19.36 13.59 -11.62
CA ASP A 392 18.92 14.51 -12.66
C ASP A 392 18.59 13.80 -13.98
N GLU A 393 19.31 12.73 -14.36
CA GLU A 393 18.92 11.86 -15.48
C GLU A 393 17.55 11.22 -15.23
N VAL A 394 17.33 10.67 -14.03
CA VAL A 394 16.05 10.09 -13.60
C VAL A 394 14.93 11.14 -13.67
N VAL A 395 15.18 12.37 -13.20
CA VAL A 395 14.22 13.48 -13.27
C VAL A 395 13.89 13.85 -14.71
N ASN A 396 14.90 14.04 -15.56
CA ASN A 396 14.75 14.47 -16.94
C ASN A 396 14.01 13.43 -17.78
N GLU A 397 14.29 12.14 -17.61
CA GLU A 397 13.54 11.08 -18.31
C GLU A 397 12.09 10.99 -17.81
N PHE A 398 11.80 11.22 -16.52
CA PHE A 398 10.41 11.31 -16.06
C PHE A 398 9.65 12.51 -16.63
N VAL A 399 10.26 13.69 -16.63
CA VAL A 399 9.67 14.92 -17.18
C VAL A 399 9.43 14.74 -18.67
N SER A 400 10.44 14.27 -19.41
CA SER A 400 10.36 13.99 -20.85
C SER A 400 9.32 12.91 -21.15
N PHE A 401 9.26 11.82 -20.39
CA PHE A 401 8.27 10.76 -20.58
C PHE A 401 6.82 11.26 -20.42
N TYR A 402 6.54 12.08 -19.41
CA TYR A 402 5.18 12.62 -19.22
C TYR A 402 4.85 13.76 -20.20
N GLN A 403 5.84 14.51 -20.68
CA GLN A 403 5.70 15.43 -21.82
C GLN A 403 5.35 14.67 -23.11
N ARG A 404 6.05 13.56 -23.40
CA ARG A 404 5.82 12.68 -24.55
C ARG A 404 4.49 11.88 -24.49
N LEU A 405 3.67 12.01 -23.44
CA LEU A 405 2.47 11.16 -23.23
C LEU A 405 1.12 11.80 -23.66
N GLY A 406 1.00 13.14 -23.75
CA GLY A 406 -0.28 13.83 -23.56
C GLY A 406 -1.31 13.82 -24.71
N GLY A 407 -0.90 14.24 -25.91
CA GLY A 407 -1.75 14.49 -27.09
C GLY A 407 -1.61 15.90 -27.71
N GLU A 408 -1.35 16.07 -29.02
CA GLU A 408 -1.68 17.35 -29.67
C GLU A 408 -3.21 17.46 -29.69
N ARG A 409 -3.77 18.63 -29.35
CA ARG A 409 -5.23 18.87 -29.41
C ARG A 409 -5.69 18.74 -30.87
N ARG A 410 -6.73 17.94 -31.11
CA ARG A 410 -7.19 17.61 -32.47
C ARG A 410 -8.00 18.77 -33.03
N ARG A 411 -7.45 19.53 -33.99
CA ARG A 411 -8.16 20.62 -34.68
C ARG A 411 -9.08 20.16 -35.82
N GLU A 412 -9.54 18.91 -35.80
CA GLU A 412 -10.43 18.34 -36.82
C GLU A 412 -11.84 18.14 -36.28
N TYR A 413 -12.84 18.28 -37.15
CA TYR A 413 -14.24 18.08 -36.83
C TYR A 413 -14.56 16.61 -36.46
N ILE A 414 -15.31 16.42 -35.37
CA ILE A 414 -15.81 15.11 -34.93
C ILE A 414 -17.25 14.94 -35.42
N ASP A 415 -17.49 13.96 -36.28
CA ASP A 415 -18.83 13.67 -36.79
C ASP A 415 -19.69 12.93 -35.74
N LEU A 416 -20.44 13.70 -34.96
CA LEU A 416 -21.33 13.22 -33.91
C LEU A 416 -22.52 12.40 -34.43
N ARG A 417 -22.82 12.38 -35.74
CA ARG A 417 -23.95 11.63 -36.31
C ARG A 417 -23.84 10.14 -36.05
N TYR A 418 -22.62 9.59 -36.07
CA TYR A 418 -22.35 8.19 -35.76
C TYR A 418 -22.62 7.85 -34.29
N LEU A 419 -22.47 8.81 -33.37
CA LEU A 419 -22.64 8.59 -31.93
C LEU A 419 -24.08 8.74 -31.46
N ARG A 420 -24.91 9.49 -32.20
CA ARG A 420 -26.31 9.79 -31.86
C ARG A 420 -27.18 8.57 -31.52
N PRO A 421 -27.07 7.39 -32.17
CA PRO A 421 -27.83 6.19 -31.78
C PRO A 421 -27.51 5.64 -30.39
N TRP A 422 -26.39 6.05 -29.77
CA TRP A 422 -25.98 5.62 -28.43
C TRP A 422 -26.29 6.67 -27.34
N ALA A 423 -26.78 7.86 -27.72
CA ALA A 423 -27.23 8.91 -26.79
C ALA A 423 -28.65 8.60 -26.27
N ARG A 424 -28.73 7.73 -25.24
CA ARG A 424 -29.99 7.17 -24.73
C ARG A 424 -30.94 8.19 -24.08
N HIS A 425 -30.37 9.16 -23.38
CA HIS A 425 -31.05 10.27 -22.75
C HIS A 425 -30.33 11.55 -23.18
N VAL A 426 -31.09 12.56 -23.59
CA VAL A 426 -30.59 13.91 -23.91
C VAL A 426 -31.16 14.83 -22.85
N VAL A 427 -30.30 15.64 -22.22
CA VAL A 427 -30.66 16.44 -21.06
C VAL A 427 -31.80 17.40 -21.40
N THR A 428 -32.87 17.34 -20.60
CA THR A 428 -34.08 18.16 -20.77
C THR A 428 -33.85 19.61 -20.34
N PRO A 429 -34.69 20.57 -20.79
CA PRO A 429 -34.57 21.97 -20.36
C PRO A 429 -34.62 22.17 -18.84
N ALA A 430 -35.39 21.35 -18.12
CA ALA A 430 -35.48 21.40 -16.65
C ALA A 430 -34.18 20.93 -15.98
N GLU A 431 -33.59 19.83 -16.46
CA GLU A 431 -32.29 19.35 -15.99
C GLU A 431 -31.16 20.35 -16.34
N CYS A 432 -31.18 20.93 -17.54
CA CYS A 432 -30.25 21.99 -17.95
C CYS A 432 -30.27 23.17 -16.98
N MET A 433 -31.46 23.67 -16.60
CA MET A 433 -31.59 24.73 -15.59
C MET A 433 -31.00 24.30 -14.23
N ALA A 434 -31.29 23.07 -13.77
CA ALA A 434 -30.77 22.56 -12.50
C ALA A 434 -29.23 22.47 -12.48
N LEU A 435 -28.61 22.04 -13.58
CA LEU A 435 -27.15 21.91 -13.72
C LEU A 435 -26.42 23.26 -13.59
N VAL A 436 -27.00 24.37 -14.07
CA VAL A 436 -26.36 25.70 -14.10
C VAL A 436 -26.71 26.61 -12.92
N GLN A 437 -27.57 26.19 -11.97
CA GLN A 437 -27.94 27.02 -10.82
C GLN A 437 -26.72 27.49 -10.00
N ARG A 438 -26.80 28.64 -9.33
CA ARG A 438 -25.70 29.11 -8.47
C ARG A 438 -25.48 28.13 -7.30
N PRO A 439 -24.25 27.67 -7.01
CA PRO A 439 -24.00 26.76 -5.89
C PRO A 439 -24.42 27.33 -4.54
N THR A 440 -25.11 26.51 -3.75
CA THR A 440 -25.57 26.88 -2.41
C THR A 440 -24.44 26.76 -1.38
N ARG A 441 -24.62 27.35 -0.19
CA ARG A 441 -23.64 27.24 0.90
C ARG A 441 -23.54 25.78 1.39
N GLU A 442 -24.67 25.09 1.37
CA GLU A 442 -24.85 23.70 1.78
C GLU A 442 -24.16 22.77 0.78
N GLU A 443 -24.36 22.97 -0.52
CA GLU A 443 -23.65 22.22 -1.58
C GLU A 443 -22.12 22.38 -1.47
N VAL A 444 -21.64 23.61 -1.25
CA VAL A 444 -20.20 23.88 -1.03
C VAL A 444 -19.68 23.23 0.26
N LYS A 445 -20.48 23.22 1.33
CA LYS A 445 -20.14 22.57 2.60
C LYS A 445 -20.02 21.05 2.39
N ASP A 446 -21.03 20.41 1.82
CA ASP A 446 -21.05 18.96 1.64
C ASP A 446 -19.95 18.49 0.68
N ALA A 447 -19.69 19.26 -0.39
CA ALA A 447 -18.55 19.04 -1.28
C ALA A 447 -17.19 19.15 -0.57
N PHE A 448 -17.06 20.02 0.44
CA PHE A 448 -15.85 20.15 1.25
C PHE A 448 -15.69 19.01 2.26
N PHE A 449 -16.76 18.63 2.98
CA PHE A 449 -16.71 17.62 4.04
C PHE A 449 -16.65 16.17 3.52
N ASP A 450 -17.06 15.89 2.27
CA ASP A 450 -16.82 14.60 1.60
C ASP A 450 -15.31 14.35 1.32
N ILE A 451 -14.48 15.40 1.31
CA ILE A 451 -13.03 15.27 1.08
C ILE A 451 -12.34 14.76 2.36
N ALA A 452 -12.22 13.43 2.46
CA ALA A 452 -11.56 12.75 3.58
C ALA A 452 -10.21 13.39 4.03
N GLU A 453 -10.11 13.64 5.33
CA GLU A 453 -9.14 14.54 6.00
C GLU A 453 -7.66 14.26 5.67
N ASP A 454 -7.25 12.98 5.64
CA ASP A 454 -5.85 12.57 5.45
C ASP A 454 -5.41 12.37 3.97
N LYS A 455 -6.25 12.78 3.01
CA LYS A 455 -5.88 12.75 1.58
C LYS A 455 -4.69 13.67 1.30
N ALA A 456 -3.82 13.28 0.37
CA ALA A 456 -2.63 14.09 0.05
C ALA A 456 -3.04 15.45 -0.56
N PRO A 457 -2.58 16.58 0.01
CA PRO A 457 -2.92 17.90 -0.51
C PRO A 457 -2.07 18.29 -1.73
N GLY A 458 -2.71 18.90 -2.73
CA GLY A 458 -2.04 19.66 -3.78
C GLY A 458 -1.39 20.94 -3.24
N ARG A 459 -0.65 21.67 -4.09
CA ARG A 459 -0.17 23.01 -3.72
C ARG A 459 -1.36 23.95 -3.78
N MET A 460 -1.42 24.97 -2.93
CA MET A 460 -2.53 25.95 -2.92
C MET A 460 -2.58 26.88 -4.15
N ALA A 461 -1.85 26.55 -5.22
CA ALA A 461 -1.80 27.29 -6.47
C ALA A 461 -1.57 26.37 -7.70
N THR A 462 -1.17 25.11 -7.52
CA THR A 462 -1.00 24.15 -8.63
C THR A 462 -1.41 22.73 -8.20
N PRO A 463 -2.15 21.99 -9.04
CA PRO A 463 -2.29 20.54 -8.88
C PRO A 463 -0.94 19.85 -9.07
N ARG A 464 -0.71 18.75 -8.35
CA ARG A 464 0.59 18.07 -8.28
C ARG A 464 0.47 16.66 -8.81
N VAL A 465 1.35 16.21 -9.70
CA VAL A 465 1.45 14.77 -9.98
C VAL A 465 2.39 14.13 -8.96
N SER A 466 1.87 13.17 -8.19
CA SER A 466 2.64 12.37 -7.24
C SER A 466 2.72 10.93 -7.72
N ILE A 467 3.92 10.40 -7.91
CA ILE A 467 4.13 9.03 -8.39
C ILE A 467 4.17 8.07 -7.19
N LYS A 468 3.59 6.86 -7.36
CA LYS A 468 3.57 5.79 -6.34
C LYS A 468 4.41 4.61 -6.86
N LEU A 469 5.41 4.18 -6.08
CA LEU A 469 6.53 3.35 -6.55
C LEU A 469 6.56 1.96 -5.90
N LEU A 470 7.21 1.00 -6.58
CA LEU A 470 7.71 -0.27 -6.04
C LEU A 470 8.77 -0.86 -7.01
N GLY A 471 10.05 -0.83 -6.62
CA GLY A 471 11.16 -1.54 -7.29
C GLY A 471 11.69 -0.92 -8.59
N LEU A 472 12.76 -1.54 -9.13
CA LEU A 472 13.32 -1.27 -10.47
C LEU A 472 12.20 -1.25 -11.51
N SER A 473 11.93 -0.08 -12.10
CA SER A 473 10.83 0.07 -13.05
C SER A 473 11.05 1.17 -14.09
N TRP A 474 10.57 0.86 -15.29
CA TRP A 474 10.52 1.74 -16.46
C TRP A 474 9.53 2.88 -16.21
N ALA A 475 9.79 4.07 -16.79
CA ALA A 475 8.90 5.23 -16.70
C ALA A 475 7.42 4.87 -17.02
N THR A 476 7.22 4.02 -18.03
CA THR A 476 5.94 3.48 -18.49
C THR A 476 5.10 2.78 -17.42
N ARG A 477 5.73 2.10 -16.44
CA ARG A 477 5.04 1.29 -15.42
C ARG A 477 4.45 2.11 -14.29
N PHE A 478 4.86 3.37 -14.14
CA PHE A 478 4.35 4.25 -13.10
C PHE A 478 2.96 4.79 -13.45
N ARG A 479 2.12 4.98 -12.42
CA ARG A 479 0.87 5.74 -12.56
C ARG A 479 1.07 7.14 -11.98
N PRO A 480 0.85 8.21 -12.76
CA PRO A 480 0.74 9.55 -12.19
C PRO A 480 -0.50 9.59 -11.27
N ILE A 481 -0.42 10.32 -10.16
CA ILE A 481 -1.59 10.61 -9.30
C ILE A 481 -1.68 12.11 -9.10
N SER A 482 -2.64 12.74 -9.80
CA SER A 482 -2.95 14.16 -9.67
C SER A 482 -3.55 14.49 -8.30
N CYS A 483 -2.68 14.87 -7.38
CA CYS A 483 -3.01 15.47 -6.09
C CYS A 483 -3.42 16.93 -6.31
N CYS A 484 -4.67 17.16 -6.71
CA CYS A 484 -5.21 18.51 -6.90
C CYS A 484 -5.29 19.29 -5.58
N ASN A 485 -5.34 20.63 -5.71
CA ASN A 485 -5.56 21.52 -4.58
C ASN A 485 -7.00 21.33 -4.02
N VAL A 486 -7.26 21.76 -2.77
CA VAL A 486 -8.56 21.51 -2.11
C VAL A 486 -9.70 22.26 -2.81
N LEU A 487 -9.47 23.49 -3.26
CA LEU A 487 -10.48 24.31 -3.92
C LEU A 487 -10.92 23.70 -5.26
N TYR A 488 -9.98 23.25 -6.08
CA TYR A 488 -10.25 22.48 -7.31
C TYR A 488 -11.02 21.19 -7.02
N LYS A 489 -10.70 20.48 -5.93
CA LYS A 489 -11.47 19.29 -5.51
C LYS A 489 -12.90 19.63 -5.12
N VAL A 490 -13.15 20.78 -4.47
CA VAL A 490 -14.50 21.24 -4.15
C VAL A 490 -15.27 21.58 -5.43
N ILE A 491 -14.67 22.38 -6.33
CA ILE A 491 -15.28 22.76 -7.61
C ILE A 491 -15.63 21.52 -8.45
N THR A 492 -14.68 20.62 -8.66
CA THR A 492 -14.93 19.37 -9.41
C THR A 492 -15.88 18.41 -8.70
N LYS A 493 -15.95 18.43 -7.35
CA LYS A 493 -16.93 17.66 -6.58
C LYS A 493 -18.35 18.18 -6.78
N ILE A 494 -18.55 19.51 -6.79
CA ILE A 494 -19.83 20.16 -7.09
C ILE A 494 -20.31 19.79 -8.50
N ILE A 495 -19.44 19.95 -9.51
CA ILE A 495 -19.74 19.56 -10.91
C ILE A 495 -20.15 18.07 -10.98
N VAL A 496 -19.42 17.17 -10.31
CA VAL A 496 -19.75 15.74 -10.25
C VAL A 496 -21.05 15.46 -9.49
N GLN A 497 -21.38 16.21 -8.43
CA GLN A 497 -22.64 16.06 -7.69
C GLN A 497 -23.85 16.43 -8.55
N ARG A 498 -23.73 17.48 -9.37
CA ARG A 498 -24.76 17.89 -10.33
C ARG A 498 -24.90 16.94 -11.50
N LEU A 499 -23.77 16.52 -12.08
CA LEU A 499 -23.74 15.55 -13.16
C LEU A 499 -24.44 14.23 -12.77
N ARG A 500 -24.29 13.78 -11.51
CA ARG A 500 -24.99 12.59 -10.99
C ARG A 500 -26.51 12.62 -11.08
N LEU A 501 -27.14 13.80 -11.16
CA LEU A 501 -28.59 13.92 -11.27
C LEU A 501 -29.13 13.35 -12.59
N VAL A 502 -28.30 13.34 -13.65
CA VAL A 502 -28.67 12.87 -15.00
C VAL A 502 -27.91 11.62 -15.46
N LEU A 503 -26.83 11.23 -14.76
CA LEU A 503 -25.93 10.16 -15.21
C LEU A 503 -26.57 8.77 -15.28
N ASP A 504 -27.57 8.44 -14.46
CA ASP A 504 -28.09 7.07 -14.38
C ASP A 504 -28.89 6.70 -15.64
N ASP A 505 -29.66 7.65 -16.19
CA ASP A 505 -30.45 7.52 -17.42
C ASP A 505 -29.56 7.53 -18.68
N MET A 506 -28.48 8.32 -18.66
CA MET A 506 -27.52 8.41 -19.75
C MET A 506 -26.64 7.15 -19.86
N ILE A 507 -26.21 6.58 -18.72
CA ILE A 507 -25.22 5.50 -18.69
C ILE A 507 -25.89 4.13 -18.77
N SER A 508 -25.53 3.37 -19.82
CA SER A 508 -25.93 1.98 -20.03
C SER A 508 -25.95 1.15 -18.73
N PRO A 509 -27.02 0.38 -18.42
CA PRO A 509 -27.13 -0.45 -17.22
C PRO A 509 -26.04 -1.51 -17.04
N SER A 510 -25.22 -1.79 -18.07
CA SER A 510 -24.07 -2.69 -17.97
C SER A 510 -22.83 -2.04 -17.36
N GLN A 511 -22.79 -0.71 -17.24
CA GLN A 511 -21.70 0.03 -16.60
C GLN A 511 -22.02 0.22 -15.10
N ASN A 512 -21.34 -0.58 -14.27
CA ASN A 512 -21.54 -0.56 -12.81
C ASN A 512 -20.38 0.12 -12.07
N ALA A 513 -19.29 0.44 -12.75
CA ALA A 513 -18.16 1.14 -12.16
C ALA A 513 -18.43 2.64 -12.08
N PHE A 514 -18.11 3.24 -10.93
CA PHE A 514 -18.20 4.68 -10.64
C PHE A 514 -19.61 5.30 -10.62
N VAL A 515 -20.68 4.53 -10.85
CA VAL A 515 -22.06 4.96 -10.68
C VAL A 515 -22.55 4.60 -9.27
N PRO A 516 -23.14 5.54 -8.49
CA PRO A 516 -23.75 5.23 -7.19
C PRO A 516 -24.85 4.17 -7.30
N GLY A 517 -25.08 3.39 -6.24
CA GLY A 517 -26.09 2.31 -6.21
C GLY A 517 -25.71 1.05 -7.01
N ARG A 518 -25.00 1.18 -8.14
CA ARG A 518 -24.58 0.04 -8.97
C ARG A 518 -23.41 -0.73 -8.35
N SER A 519 -23.41 -2.05 -8.49
CA SER A 519 -22.42 -2.96 -7.88
C SER A 519 -21.62 -3.73 -8.94
N ILE A 520 -20.30 -3.78 -8.79
CA ILE A 520 -19.44 -4.61 -9.67
C ILE A 520 -19.70 -6.12 -9.51
N GLY A 521 -20.30 -6.53 -8.38
CA GLY A 521 -20.69 -7.93 -8.13
C GLY A 521 -21.68 -8.44 -9.18
N ASP A 522 -22.60 -7.59 -9.61
CA ASP A 522 -23.68 -7.93 -10.54
C ASP A 522 -23.11 -8.28 -11.92
N ASN A 523 -22.07 -7.56 -12.37
CA ASN A 523 -21.36 -7.90 -13.61
C ASN A 523 -20.56 -9.20 -13.48
N ILE A 524 -20.07 -9.55 -12.28
CA ILE A 524 -19.40 -10.84 -12.04
C ILE A 524 -20.42 -11.99 -12.04
N LEU A 525 -21.61 -11.78 -11.48
CA LEU A 525 -22.71 -12.75 -11.49
C LEU A 525 -23.27 -12.94 -12.91
N LEU A 526 -23.53 -11.85 -13.65
CA LEU A 526 -23.96 -11.89 -15.04
C LEU A 526 -22.93 -12.58 -15.94
N ALA A 527 -21.64 -12.30 -15.75
CA ALA A 527 -20.58 -13.02 -16.48
C ALA A 527 -20.62 -14.53 -16.20
N GLN A 528 -20.85 -14.98 -14.96
CA GLN A 528 -20.99 -16.41 -14.64
C GLN A 528 -22.16 -17.06 -15.40
N GLU A 529 -23.28 -16.35 -15.56
CA GLU A 529 -24.39 -16.80 -16.40
C GLU A 529 -23.98 -16.87 -17.89
N MET A 530 -23.40 -15.81 -18.45
CA MET A 530 -22.99 -15.75 -19.87
C MET A 530 -21.92 -16.80 -20.24
N PHE A 531 -20.98 -17.09 -19.33
CA PHE A 531 -19.96 -18.15 -19.50
C PHE A 531 -20.49 -19.56 -19.20
N THR A 532 -21.79 -19.74 -18.92
CA THR A 532 -22.38 -21.07 -18.73
C THR A 532 -22.36 -21.87 -20.03
N GLY A 533 -21.81 -23.10 -19.96
CA GLY A 533 -21.66 -24.01 -21.10
C GLY A 533 -20.49 -23.69 -22.03
N TYR A 534 -19.70 -22.64 -21.78
CA TYR A 534 -18.69 -22.13 -22.71
C TYR A 534 -17.58 -23.12 -23.10
N ASN A 535 -17.33 -24.13 -22.25
CA ASN A 535 -16.36 -25.22 -22.48
C ASN A 535 -17.02 -26.59 -22.69
N ARG A 536 -18.34 -26.64 -22.97
CA ARG A 536 -19.02 -27.90 -23.32
C ARG A 536 -18.79 -28.22 -24.80
N GLN A 537 -18.37 -29.44 -25.08
CA GLN A 537 -18.37 -29.98 -26.44
C GLN A 537 -19.81 -30.07 -26.97
N GLY A 538 -20.00 -29.89 -28.28
CA GLY A 538 -21.32 -29.91 -28.93
C GLY A 538 -22.10 -28.59 -28.92
N LEU A 539 -21.57 -27.50 -28.36
CA LEU A 539 -22.15 -26.15 -28.49
C LEU A 539 -21.39 -25.31 -29.54
N PRO A 540 -22.03 -24.30 -30.17
CA PRO A 540 -21.36 -23.38 -31.09
C PRO A 540 -20.14 -22.72 -30.46
N LYS A 541 -19.07 -22.52 -31.25
CA LYS A 541 -17.83 -21.88 -30.79
C LYS A 541 -18.14 -20.46 -30.28
N ARG A 542 -17.68 -20.14 -29.07
CA ARG A 542 -17.84 -18.82 -28.44
C ARG A 542 -16.49 -18.14 -28.26
N CYS A 543 -16.46 -16.82 -28.42
CA CYS A 543 -15.33 -15.97 -28.08
C CYS A 543 -15.77 -14.82 -27.16
N ALA A 544 -14.83 -14.31 -26.35
CA ALA A 544 -15.05 -13.22 -25.43
C ALA A 544 -13.84 -12.29 -25.49
N LEU A 545 -14.09 -11.03 -25.81
CA LEU A 545 -13.05 -10.01 -25.92
C LEU A 545 -12.94 -9.24 -24.61
N LYS A 546 -11.78 -9.33 -23.96
CA LYS A 546 -11.41 -8.49 -22.84
C LYS A 546 -10.59 -7.31 -23.39
N VAL A 547 -11.04 -6.09 -23.15
CA VAL A 547 -10.32 -4.86 -23.52
C VAL A 547 -9.87 -4.14 -22.24
N ASP A 548 -8.61 -3.71 -22.17
CA ASP A 548 -8.09 -2.75 -21.17
C ASP A 548 -7.57 -1.54 -21.95
N LEU A 549 -7.75 -0.32 -21.43
CA LEU A 549 -7.32 0.92 -22.09
C LEU A 549 -5.94 1.38 -21.59
N ARG A 550 -5.06 1.75 -22.52
CA ARG A 550 -3.72 2.27 -22.23
C ARG A 550 -3.88 3.64 -21.59
N LYS A 551 -3.60 3.72 -20.28
CA LYS A 551 -3.55 4.98 -19.53
C LYS A 551 -4.84 5.80 -19.64
N ALA A 552 -5.99 5.13 -19.60
CA ALA A 552 -7.32 5.66 -19.95
C ALA A 552 -7.73 7.06 -19.43
N TYR A 553 -7.18 7.52 -18.30
CA TYR A 553 -7.44 8.85 -17.74
C TYR A 553 -6.42 9.91 -18.16
N ASP A 554 -5.22 9.48 -18.54
CA ASP A 554 -4.11 10.33 -19.00
C ASP A 554 -4.18 10.56 -20.53
N THR A 555 -5.17 9.96 -21.21
CA THR A 555 -5.26 9.84 -22.68
C THR A 555 -6.66 10.14 -23.22
N VAL A 556 -7.54 10.75 -22.41
CA VAL A 556 -8.83 11.27 -22.85
C VAL A 556 -8.60 12.51 -23.70
N GLU A 557 -9.10 12.49 -24.93
CA GLU A 557 -9.05 13.64 -25.83
C GLU A 557 -10.15 14.66 -25.42
N TRP A 558 -9.82 15.94 -25.38
CA TRP A 558 -10.68 16.98 -24.82
C TRP A 558 -11.77 17.41 -25.79
N ASP A 559 -11.48 17.54 -27.08
CA ASP A 559 -12.50 17.92 -28.07
C ASP A 559 -13.58 16.84 -28.18
N PHE A 560 -13.22 15.56 -28.09
CA PHE A 560 -14.16 14.44 -27.95
C PHE A 560 -14.99 14.52 -26.66
N LEU A 561 -14.40 14.89 -25.51
CA LEU A 561 -15.15 15.09 -24.26
C LEU A 561 -16.19 16.22 -24.40
N ILE A 562 -15.80 17.36 -24.97
CA ILE A 562 -16.70 18.50 -25.19
C ILE A 562 -17.79 18.15 -26.20
N ALA A 563 -17.44 17.55 -27.33
CA ALA A 563 -18.39 17.13 -28.37
C ALA A 563 -19.37 16.05 -27.86
N ALA A 564 -18.93 15.15 -26.97
CA ALA A 564 -19.82 14.20 -26.30
C ALA A 564 -20.81 14.91 -25.35
N LEU A 565 -20.38 15.91 -24.58
CA LEU A 565 -21.29 16.70 -23.73
C LEU A 565 -22.32 17.49 -24.57
N GLN A 566 -21.90 18.05 -25.71
CA GLN A 566 -22.80 18.70 -26.66
C GLN A 566 -23.82 17.72 -27.25
N LEU A 567 -23.38 16.50 -27.64
CA LEU A 567 -24.27 15.45 -28.14
C LEU A 567 -25.37 15.05 -27.13
N PHE A 568 -25.02 15.03 -25.84
CA PHE A 568 -25.97 14.74 -24.77
C PHE A 568 -26.84 15.96 -24.37
N GLY A 569 -26.66 17.12 -24.98
CA GLY A 569 -27.48 18.31 -24.72
C GLY A 569 -27.14 19.08 -23.44
N PHE A 570 -25.92 18.92 -22.90
CA PHE A 570 -25.50 19.75 -21.76
C PHE A 570 -25.45 21.24 -22.14
N PRO A 571 -25.82 22.16 -21.23
CA PRO A 571 -25.79 23.59 -21.52
C PRO A 571 -24.35 24.12 -21.57
N ASP A 572 -24.06 25.00 -22.53
CA ASP A 572 -22.70 25.48 -22.83
C ASP A 572 -21.96 26.06 -21.62
N ILE A 573 -22.67 26.70 -20.69
CA ILE A 573 -22.10 27.20 -19.43
C ILE A 573 -21.50 26.06 -18.59
N PHE A 574 -22.20 24.93 -18.49
CA PHE A 574 -21.74 23.76 -17.74
C PHE A 574 -20.61 23.03 -18.47
N ILE A 575 -20.68 22.98 -19.81
CA ILE A 575 -19.60 22.48 -20.67
C ILE A 575 -18.33 23.32 -20.48
N GLY A 576 -18.44 24.64 -20.49
CA GLY A 576 -17.32 25.56 -20.24
C GLY A 576 -16.69 25.39 -18.85
N TRP A 577 -17.48 25.11 -17.81
CA TRP A 577 -16.92 24.76 -16.49
C TRP A 577 -16.09 23.47 -16.51
N ILE A 578 -16.48 22.48 -17.34
CA ILE A 578 -15.73 21.24 -17.52
C ILE A 578 -14.48 21.50 -18.38
N GLU A 579 -14.59 22.25 -19.48
CA GLU A 579 -13.45 22.62 -20.34
C GLU A 579 -12.37 23.35 -19.54
N GLU A 580 -12.75 24.38 -18.77
CA GLU A 580 -11.85 25.11 -17.87
C GLU A 580 -11.17 24.15 -16.87
N CYS A 581 -11.91 23.20 -16.29
CA CYS A 581 -11.35 22.22 -15.37
C CYS A 581 -10.36 21.24 -16.02
N VAL A 582 -10.44 20.96 -17.33
CA VAL A 582 -9.50 20.02 -17.99
C VAL A 582 -8.34 20.72 -18.70
N THR A 583 -8.55 21.92 -19.24
CA THR A 583 -7.58 22.63 -20.09
C THR A 583 -6.58 23.49 -19.31
N THR A 584 -7.00 24.21 -18.27
CA THR A 584 -6.15 25.19 -17.57
C THR A 584 -5.27 24.67 -16.42
N PRO A 585 -5.47 23.47 -15.83
CA PRO A 585 -4.56 22.92 -14.83
C PRO A 585 -3.10 22.71 -15.29
N MET A 586 -2.17 23.47 -14.73
CA MET A 586 -0.73 23.21 -14.87
C MET A 586 -0.23 22.16 -13.86
N PHE A 587 0.58 21.21 -14.33
CA PHE A 587 1.14 20.14 -13.50
C PHE A 587 2.68 20.21 -13.39
N SER A 588 3.19 19.78 -12.23
CA SER A 588 4.62 19.53 -11.97
C SER A 588 4.83 18.09 -11.52
N VAL A 589 5.90 17.43 -11.96
CA VAL A 589 6.24 16.06 -11.58
C VAL A 589 6.99 16.09 -10.24
N CYS A 590 6.51 15.36 -9.22
CA CYS A 590 7.15 15.34 -7.90
C CYS A 590 8.01 14.07 -7.71
N ILE A 591 9.33 14.24 -7.65
CA ILE A 591 10.31 13.15 -7.48
C ILE A 591 11.05 13.38 -6.16
N ASN A 592 11.11 12.34 -5.32
CA ASN A 592 11.78 12.34 -4.01
C ASN A 592 11.37 13.46 -3.02
N GLY A 593 10.31 14.21 -3.32
CA GLY A 593 9.78 15.34 -2.52
C GLY A 593 9.87 16.70 -3.22
N ASN A 594 10.70 16.80 -4.26
CA ASN A 594 10.98 18.01 -5.02
C ASN A 594 10.10 18.06 -6.29
N PRO A 595 9.53 19.23 -6.64
CA PRO A 595 8.82 19.41 -7.89
C PRO A 595 9.81 19.72 -9.03
N HIS A 596 9.68 19.01 -10.14
CA HIS A 596 10.48 19.19 -11.36
C HIS A 596 9.55 19.34 -12.57
N GLY A 597 9.94 20.23 -13.48
CA GLY A 597 9.15 20.58 -14.66
C GLY A 597 7.84 21.33 -14.35
N GLY A 598 7.37 22.05 -15.36
CA GLY A 598 5.99 22.51 -15.47
C GLY A 598 5.53 22.23 -16.89
N CYS A 599 4.38 21.57 -17.07
CA CYS A 599 3.87 21.25 -18.39
C CYS A 599 2.35 21.39 -18.47
N GLY A 600 1.87 21.91 -19.60
CA GLY A 600 0.50 21.72 -20.07
C GLY A 600 0.35 20.32 -20.67
N LEU A 601 -0.86 19.77 -20.71
CA LEU A 601 -1.07 18.33 -20.84
C LEU A 601 -0.96 17.73 -22.26
N GLY A 602 -0.21 18.34 -23.19
CA GLY A 602 -0.20 17.95 -24.61
C GLY A 602 1.11 17.34 -25.17
N GLN A 603 0.98 16.47 -26.20
CA GLN A 603 2.02 15.93 -27.12
C GLN A 603 1.76 14.43 -27.60
N VAL A 604 1.49 14.09 -28.89
CA VAL A 604 0.71 12.89 -29.39
C VAL A 604 1.41 11.53 -29.75
N PHE A 605 0.57 10.53 -30.09
CA PHE A 605 0.76 9.07 -30.35
C PHE A 605 1.18 8.58 -31.76
N ARG A 606 1.39 7.24 -31.86
CA ARG A 606 1.32 6.35 -33.06
C ARG A 606 1.19 4.88 -32.56
N ARG A 607 0.67 3.84 -33.24
CA ARG A 607 -0.56 3.55 -34.04
C ARG A 607 -0.98 2.07 -33.76
N GLY A 608 -2.04 1.53 -34.36
CA GLY A 608 -2.40 0.09 -34.41
C GLY A 608 -3.78 -0.32 -33.85
N LEU A 609 -4.51 0.59 -33.21
CA LEU A 609 -5.86 0.39 -32.65
C LEU A 609 -6.80 1.50 -33.14
N ASP A 610 -6.57 1.92 -34.38
CA ASP A 610 -6.73 3.32 -34.73
C ASP A 610 -8.15 3.71 -35.11
N GLU A 611 -9.09 2.80 -35.41
CA GLU A 611 -10.49 3.22 -35.60
C GLU A 611 -11.15 3.61 -34.27
N PHE A 612 -11.01 2.79 -33.24
CA PHE A 612 -11.49 3.13 -31.89
C PHE A 612 -10.80 4.38 -31.36
N ALA A 613 -9.49 4.54 -31.61
CA ALA A 613 -8.75 5.75 -31.21
C ALA A 613 -9.09 7.00 -32.08
N LYS A 614 -9.37 6.87 -33.39
CA LYS A 614 -9.84 7.97 -34.25
C LYS A 614 -11.22 8.49 -33.84
N LEU A 615 -12.08 7.62 -33.31
CA LEU A 615 -13.45 7.95 -32.91
C LEU A 615 -13.55 8.41 -31.44
N SER A 616 -12.70 7.92 -30.54
CA SER A 616 -12.79 8.21 -29.09
C SER A 616 -11.55 8.84 -28.44
N GLY A 617 -10.45 8.98 -29.17
CA GLY A 617 -9.13 9.36 -28.63
C GLY A 617 -8.41 8.26 -27.83
N LEU A 618 -9.10 7.20 -27.44
CA LEU A 618 -8.59 6.22 -26.47
C LEU A 618 -7.88 5.04 -27.14
N HIS A 619 -6.64 4.78 -26.73
CA HIS A 619 -5.87 3.61 -27.19
C HIS A 619 -6.09 2.40 -26.27
N ALA A 620 -6.33 1.21 -26.83
CA ALA A 620 -6.33 -0.03 -26.05
C ALA A 620 -4.91 -0.48 -25.65
N ASN A 621 -4.83 -1.37 -24.65
CA ASN A 621 -3.59 -1.86 -24.07
C ASN A 621 -3.31 -3.32 -24.51
N PRO A 622 -2.46 -3.55 -25.52
CA PRO A 622 -2.26 -4.88 -26.09
C PRO A 622 -1.70 -5.91 -25.09
N GLN A 623 -1.00 -5.48 -24.03
CA GLN A 623 -0.45 -6.37 -23.01
C GLN A 623 -1.50 -6.91 -22.01
N LYS A 624 -2.73 -6.38 -22.05
CA LYS A 624 -3.80 -6.73 -21.09
C LYS A 624 -5.13 -7.03 -21.75
N SER A 625 -5.39 -6.48 -22.93
CA SER A 625 -6.48 -6.89 -23.80
C SER A 625 -6.22 -8.32 -24.30
N GLN A 626 -7.24 -9.17 -24.27
CA GLN A 626 -7.11 -10.61 -24.52
C GLN A 626 -8.38 -11.14 -25.20
N LEU A 627 -8.20 -11.96 -26.22
CA LEU A 627 -9.28 -12.75 -26.81
C LEU A 627 -9.33 -14.12 -26.14
N ILE A 628 -10.49 -14.50 -25.60
CA ILE A 628 -10.72 -15.77 -24.91
C ILE A 628 -11.64 -16.64 -25.78
N ILE A 629 -11.07 -17.70 -26.35
CA ILE A 629 -11.79 -18.65 -27.22
C ILE A 629 -12.09 -19.93 -26.45
N SER A 630 -13.27 -20.52 -26.67
CA SER A 630 -13.66 -21.83 -26.14
C SER A 630 -12.57 -22.89 -26.39
N GLY A 631 -12.22 -23.65 -25.34
CA GLY A 631 -11.32 -24.81 -25.43
C GLY A 631 -9.82 -24.58 -25.21
N GLN A 632 -9.28 -23.35 -25.24
CA GLN A 632 -7.82 -23.11 -25.17
C GLN A 632 -7.25 -22.57 -23.83
N HIS A 633 -8.04 -22.53 -22.75
CA HIS A 633 -7.59 -21.88 -21.51
C HIS A 633 -6.74 -22.79 -20.59
N ARG A 634 -5.42 -22.52 -20.49
CA ARG A 634 -4.55 -23.14 -19.45
C ARG A 634 -5.04 -22.77 -18.03
N LYS A 635 -5.08 -23.73 -17.10
CA LYS A 635 -5.51 -23.52 -15.70
C LYS A 635 -4.43 -22.82 -14.86
N ASN A 636 -4.41 -21.49 -14.84
CA ASN A 636 -3.56 -20.70 -13.92
C ASN A 636 -4.15 -20.68 -12.49
N GLY A 637 -4.03 -21.80 -11.77
CA GLY A 637 -4.67 -22.02 -10.46
C GLY A 637 -4.06 -21.35 -9.22
N SER A 638 -3.18 -20.35 -9.36
CA SER A 638 -2.30 -19.90 -8.25
C SER A 638 -2.54 -18.49 -7.69
N THR A 639 -3.60 -17.79 -8.12
CA THR A 639 -3.79 -16.35 -7.79
C THR A 639 -4.55 -16.09 -6.48
N LEU A 640 -5.47 -16.97 -6.06
CA LEU A 640 -6.32 -16.75 -4.86
C LEU A 640 -5.59 -16.88 -3.51
N LEU A 641 -4.40 -17.49 -3.45
CA LEU A 641 -3.72 -17.86 -2.19
C LEU A 641 -2.53 -16.96 -1.79
N ARG A 642 -2.30 -15.83 -2.49
CA ARG A 642 -1.07 -15.03 -2.33
C ARG A 642 -1.18 -13.80 -1.39
N LEU A 643 -2.33 -13.59 -0.73
CA LEU A 643 -2.68 -12.31 -0.08
C LEU A 643 -2.38 -12.18 1.43
N CYS A 644 -1.90 -13.23 2.12
CA CYS A 644 -1.68 -13.21 3.58
C CYS A 644 -0.21 -13.06 4.01
N SER A 645 0.68 -12.54 3.15
CA SER A 645 2.15 -12.54 3.38
C SER A 645 2.74 -11.29 4.06
N SER A 646 1.92 -10.34 4.52
CA SER A 646 2.39 -9.18 5.30
C SER A 646 2.70 -9.55 6.77
N ARG A 647 3.65 -10.46 6.99
CA ARG A 647 4.13 -11.00 8.28
C ARG A 647 4.88 -9.98 9.18
N ARG A 648 4.41 -8.73 9.28
CA ARG A 648 5.18 -7.62 9.90
C ARG A 648 4.41 -6.89 11.02
N VAL A 649 3.82 -7.66 11.95
CA VAL A 649 3.23 -7.17 13.22
C VAL A 649 3.46 -8.23 14.30
N THR A 650 4.00 -7.81 15.46
CA THR A 650 4.42 -8.70 16.56
C THR A 650 3.36 -8.90 17.64
N SER A 651 2.60 -7.87 18.02
CA SER A 651 1.59 -7.99 19.11
C SER A 651 0.36 -8.82 18.70
N PRO A 652 -0.21 -9.65 19.60
CA PRO A 652 -1.47 -10.38 19.32
C PRO A 652 -2.63 -9.45 18.96
N SER A 653 -2.80 -8.34 19.69
CA SER A 653 -3.87 -7.35 19.45
C SER A 653 -3.76 -6.68 18.08
N GLY A 654 -2.54 -6.32 17.66
CA GLY A 654 -2.30 -5.75 16.33
C GLY A 654 -2.56 -6.76 15.20
N ARG A 655 -2.28 -8.05 15.45
CA ARG A 655 -2.61 -9.14 14.52
C ARG A 655 -4.12 -9.37 14.42
N LEU A 656 -4.86 -9.35 15.53
CA LEU A 656 -6.32 -9.39 15.56
C LEU A 656 -6.93 -8.22 14.78
N GLN A 657 -6.46 -6.98 15.02
CA GLN A 657 -6.96 -5.80 14.34
C GLN A 657 -6.71 -5.82 12.83
N LEU A 658 -5.58 -6.38 12.37
CA LEU A 658 -5.32 -6.62 10.95
C LEU A 658 -6.23 -7.69 10.33
N ILE A 659 -6.57 -8.75 11.07
CA ILE A 659 -7.55 -9.74 10.59
C ILE A 659 -8.89 -9.04 10.36
N LYS A 660 -9.41 -8.32 11.36
CA LYS A 660 -10.69 -7.60 11.28
C LYS A 660 -10.73 -6.56 10.15
N SER A 661 -9.71 -5.72 10.05
CA SER A 661 -9.74 -4.54 9.16
C SER A 661 -9.26 -4.81 7.72
N VAL A 662 -8.40 -5.81 7.50
CA VAL A 662 -7.79 -6.08 6.19
C VAL A 662 -8.16 -7.46 5.67
N LEU A 663 -7.88 -8.53 6.43
CA LEU A 663 -8.04 -9.89 5.91
C LEU A 663 -9.53 -10.26 5.76
N MET A 664 -10.41 -9.86 6.68
CA MET A 664 -11.84 -10.06 6.54
C MET A 664 -12.41 -9.27 5.36
N SER A 665 -12.05 -7.99 5.21
CA SER A 665 -12.47 -7.14 4.08
C SER A 665 -12.10 -7.72 2.71
N LEU A 666 -10.91 -8.33 2.59
CA LEU A 666 -10.50 -9.04 1.36
C LEU A 666 -11.36 -10.28 1.09
N ASN A 667 -11.79 -11.01 2.12
CA ASN A 667 -12.64 -12.18 1.97
C ASN A 667 -14.10 -11.82 1.65
N VAL A 668 -14.63 -10.73 2.23
CA VAL A 668 -15.97 -10.21 1.90
C VAL A 668 -16.14 -10.00 0.39
N TYR A 669 -15.13 -9.44 -0.29
CA TYR A 669 -15.18 -9.23 -1.74
C TYR A 669 -15.41 -10.53 -2.53
N TRP A 670 -14.65 -11.59 -2.23
CA TRP A 670 -14.80 -12.89 -2.90
C TRP A 670 -16.06 -13.63 -2.46
N ALA A 671 -16.41 -13.55 -1.16
CA ALA A 671 -17.61 -14.13 -0.58
C ALA A 671 -18.91 -13.45 -1.05
N MET A 672 -18.84 -12.24 -1.60
CA MET A 672 -19.97 -11.56 -2.27
C MET A 672 -20.14 -12.00 -3.73
N ALA A 673 -19.11 -12.53 -4.39
CA ALA A 673 -19.13 -12.86 -5.82
C ALA A 673 -19.25 -14.37 -6.12
N PHE A 674 -18.86 -15.22 -5.16
CA PHE A 674 -18.79 -16.67 -5.35
C PHE A 674 -19.28 -17.43 -4.11
N ILE A 675 -19.92 -18.57 -4.32
CA ILE A 675 -20.12 -19.57 -3.26
C ILE A 675 -18.79 -20.28 -3.03
N LEU A 676 -18.15 -19.99 -1.90
CA LEU A 676 -16.77 -20.38 -1.63
C LEU A 676 -16.69 -21.89 -1.29
N PRO A 677 -15.80 -22.67 -1.93
CA PRO A 677 -15.61 -24.07 -1.55
C PRO A 677 -15.13 -24.23 -0.11
N LYS A 678 -15.70 -25.16 0.65
CA LYS A 678 -15.31 -25.46 2.05
C LYS A 678 -13.80 -25.75 2.22
N GLY A 679 -13.10 -26.22 1.18
CA GLY A 679 -11.65 -26.38 1.19
C GLY A 679 -10.89 -25.04 1.21
N VAL A 680 -11.35 -24.06 0.44
CA VAL A 680 -10.76 -22.71 0.38
C VAL A 680 -10.98 -21.98 1.70
N ILE A 681 -12.21 -22.04 2.25
CA ILE A 681 -12.56 -21.44 3.55
C ILE A 681 -11.61 -21.96 4.64
N ARG A 682 -11.49 -23.29 4.79
CA ARG A 682 -10.61 -23.92 5.79
C ARG A 682 -9.14 -23.50 5.66
N GLU A 683 -8.61 -23.35 4.44
CA GLU A 683 -7.22 -22.92 4.23
C GLU A 683 -7.03 -21.41 4.53
N VAL A 684 -8.02 -20.56 4.25
CA VAL A 684 -8.01 -19.14 4.65
C VAL A 684 -8.05 -19.01 6.17
N GLU A 685 -8.96 -19.71 6.84
CA GLU A 685 -9.10 -19.70 8.31
C GLU A 685 -7.86 -20.27 9.00
N LYS A 686 -7.28 -21.35 8.47
CA LYS A 686 -6.00 -21.90 8.95
C LYS A 686 -4.90 -20.83 8.92
N ARG A 687 -4.83 -20.01 7.86
CA ARG A 687 -3.87 -18.91 7.76
C ARG A 687 -4.18 -17.77 8.72
N MET A 688 -5.44 -17.36 8.87
CA MET A 688 -5.83 -16.34 9.86
C MET A 688 -5.55 -16.79 11.29
N ARG A 689 -5.87 -18.04 11.63
CA ARG A 689 -5.61 -18.65 12.94
C ARG A 689 -4.12 -18.76 13.26
N ASN A 690 -3.32 -19.23 12.30
CA ASN A 690 -1.87 -19.29 12.46
C ASN A 690 -1.27 -17.89 12.62
N PHE A 691 -1.75 -16.90 11.85
CA PHE A 691 -1.34 -15.50 12.00
C PHE A 691 -1.72 -14.95 13.39
N LEU A 692 -2.97 -15.11 13.84
CA LEU A 692 -3.46 -14.60 15.13
C LEU A 692 -2.65 -15.14 16.32
N TRP A 693 -2.41 -16.44 16.35
CA TRP A 693 -1.76 -17.09 17.50
C TRP A 693 -0.24 -17.17 17.33
N LYS A 694 0.24 -17.88 16.31
CA LYS A 694 1.69 -18.13 16.11
C LYS A 694 2.45 -16.90 15.60
N GLY A 695 1.81 -16.07 14.77
CA GLY A 695 2.44 -14.89 14.18
C GLY A 695 3.52 -15.31 13.18
N ASN A 696 4.79 -15.18 13.58
CA ASN A 696 5.95 -15.63 12.82
C ASN A 696 6.52 -16.96 13.32
N SER A 697 6.20 -17.37 14.56
CA SER A 697 6.78 -18.58 15.15
C SER A 697 6.32 -19.85 14.40
N THR A 698 7.26 -20.75 14.14
CA THR A 698 6.98 -22.12 13.70
C THR A 698 6.35 -22.94 14.82
N VAL A 699 6.67 -22.61 16.08
CA VAL A 699 6.25 -23.29 17.30
C VAL A 699 5.03 -22.60 17.93
N GLY A 700 4.17 -23.37 18.60
CA GLY A 700 2.98 -22.90 19.30
C GLY A 700 1.68 -23.35 18.64
N TYR A 701 0.61 -23.46 19.44
CA TYR A 701 -0.71 -23.93 19.03
C TYR A 701 -1.76 -22.82 19.22
N PRO A 702 -2.89 -22.85 18.48
CA PRO A 702 -4.02 -21.99 18.76
C PRO A 702 -4.54 -22.25 20.18
N LYS A 703 -4.50 -21.25 21.06
CA LYS A 703 -4.95 -21.41 22.46
C LYS A 703 -6.47 -21.56 22.60
N VAL A 704 -7.22 -21.13 21.59
CA VAL A 704 -8.68 -21.12 21.57
C VAL A 704 -9.17 -21.66 20.22
N ALA A 705 -10.27 -22.41 20.24
CA ALA A 705 -10.92 -22.92 19.03
C ALA A 705 -11.34 -21.77 18.10
N TRP A 706 -11.26 -22.00 16.78
CA TRP A 706 -11.58 -20.94 15.80
C TRP A 706 -13.06 -20.53 15.83
N SER A 707 -13.96 -21.47 16.12
CA SER A 707 -15.39 -21.21 16.33
C SER A 707 -15.62 -20.25 17.50
N SER A 708 -15.02 -20.49 18.66
CA SER A 708 -15.11 -19.59 19.83
C SER A 708 -14.50 -18.21 19.54
N VAL A 709 -13.38 -18.17 18.79
CA VAL A 709 -12.77 -16.90 18.33
C VAL A 709 -13.71 -16.10 17.41
N CYS A 710 -14.56 -16.78 16.63
CA CYS A 710 -15.48 -16.16 15.69
C CYS A 710 -16.84 -15.76 16.29
N ARG A 711 -17.07 -15.99 17.59
CA ARG A 711 -18.28 -15.51 18.27
C ARG A 711 -18.31 -13.97 18.35
N PRO A 712 -19.49 -13.37 18.54
CA PRO A 712 -19.65 -11.97 18.95
C PRO A 712 -18.79 -11.64 20.18
N ILE A 713 -18.44 -10.37 20.38
CA ILE A 713 -17.60 -9.93 21.51
C ILE A 713 -18.39 -10.09 22.82
N GLU A 714 -19.69 -9.88 22.72
CA GLU A 714 -20.74 -10.01 23.71
C GLU A 714 -20.85 -11.46 24.23
N GLU A 715 -20.51 -12.44 23.39
CA GLU A 715 -20.47 -13.87 23.71
C GLU A 715 -19.06 -14.39 24.07
N GLY A 716 -18.14 -13.48 24.42
CA GLY A 716 -16.76 -13.81 24.76
C GLY A 716 -15.85 -14.16 23.57
N GLY A 717 -16.33 -13.97 22.35
CA GLY A 717 -15.54 -14.13 21.13
C GLY A 717 -14.63 -12.94 20.85
N LEU A 718 -13.80 -13.06 19.80
CA LEU A 718 -12.91 -11.97 19.40
C LEU A 718 -13.53 -11.09 18.31
N GLY A 719 -14.79 -11.27 17.93
CA GLY A 719 -15.45 -10.45 16.90
C GLY A 719 -14.80 -10.55 15.52
N ILE A 720 -14.37 -11.75 15.14
CA ILE A 720 -14.04 -12.13 13.76
C ILE A 720 -15.29 -12.81 13.19
N ARG A 721 -15.79 -12.43 12.02
CA ARG A 721 -16.97 -13.11 11.44
C ARG A 721 -16.59 -14.46 10.84
N ASP A 722 -17.39 -15.50 11.09
CA ASP A 722 -17.25 -16.79 10.41
C ASP A 722 -17.41 -16.62 8.88
N ILE A 723 -16.49 -17.20 8.11
CA ILE A 723 -16.42 -16.98 6.65
C ILE A 723 -17.54 -17.75 5.93
N LEU A 724 -17.97 -18.89 6.45
CA LEU A 724 -19.04 -19.69 5.85
C LEU A 724 -20.41 -19.06 6.08
N ALA A 725 -20.71 -18.59 7.30
CA ALA A 725 -21.90 -17.83 7.63
C ALA A 725 -21.97 -16.53 6.81
N LEU A 726 -20.86 -15.77 6.78
CA LEU A 726 -20.73 -14.55 5.97
C LEU A 726 -20.98 -14.81 4.47
N ASN A 727 -20.42 -15.88 3.91
CA ASN A 727 -20.65 -16.23 2.50
C ASN A 727 -22.09 -16.65 2.24
N LYS A 728 -22.71 -17.44 3.13
CA LYS A 728 -24.14 -17.77 3.03
C LYS A 728 -25.01 -16.51 3.04
N ALA A 729 -24.84 -15.63 4.03
CA ALA A 729 -25.65 -14.42 4.16
C ALA A 729 -25.47 -13.46 2.96
N LEU A 730 -24.24 -13.25 2.48
CA LEU A 730 -23.98 -12.43 1.29
C LEU A 730 -24.64 -13.01 0.02
N MET A 731 -24.70 -14.35 -0.10
CA MET A 731 -25.42 -15.02 -1.18
C MET A 731 -26.95 -14.93 -1.00
N CYS A 732 -27.45 -15.09 0.22
CA CYS A 732 -28.85 -14.86 0.55
C CYS A 732 -29.30 -13.44 0.21
N ARG A 733 -28.44 -12.42 0.36
CA ARG A 733 -28.74 -11.03 -0.06
C ARG A 733 -28.97 -10.91 -1.57
N HIS A 734 -28.21 -11.64 -2.40
CA HIS A 734 -28.46 -11.65 -3.85
C HIS A 734 -29.76 -12.36 -4.20
N LEU A 735 -30.09 -13.46 -3.49
CA LEU A 735 -31.37 -14.13 -3.66
C LEU A 735 -32.56 -13.25 -3.19
N TRP A 736 -32.37 -12.48 -2.12
CA TRP A 736 -33.34 -11.48 -1.66
C TRP A 736 -33.60 -10.39 -2.70
N ASN A 737 -32.56 -9.88 -3.36
CA ASN A 737 -32.71 -8.93 -4.47
C ASN A 737 -33.51 -9.50 -5.65
N VAL A 738 -33.49 -10.83 -5.86
CA VAL A 738 -34.33 -11.51 -6.86
C VAL A 738 -35.77 -11.69 -6.36
N ILE A 739 -35.98 -11.98 -5.07
CA ILE A 739 -37.32 -12.10 -4.46
C ILE A 739 -38.05 -10.74 -4.46
N GLN A 740 -37.33 -9.66 -4.20
CA GLN A 740 -37.82 -8.28 -4.24
C GLN A 740 -37.94 -7.69 -5.66
N ASP A 741 -37.73 -8.53 -6.69
CA ASP A 741 -37.68 -8.15 -8.11
C ASP A 741 -36.94 -6.83 -8.36
N ASN A 742 -35.72 -6.70 -7.81
CA ASN A 742 -34.97 -5.44 -7.88
C ASN A 742 -34.38 -5.21 -9.28
N GLN A 743 -35.24 -4.74 -10.19
CA GLN A 743 -34.95 -4.47 -11.61
C GLN A 743 -33.78 -3.50 -11.82
N SER A 744 -33.37 -2.71 -10.82
CA SER A 744 -32.15 -1.88 -10.94
C SER A 744 -30.91 -2.73 -11.29
N SER A 745 -30.80 -3.94 -10.74
CA SER A 745 -29.72 -4.88 -11.05
C SER A 745 -29.93 -5.54 -12.41
N ILE A 746 -28.96 -5.37 -13.31
CA ILE A 746 -28.94 -6.05 -14.62
C ILE A 746 -28.90 -7.58 -14.48
N TRP A 747 -28.31 -8.11 -13.41
CA TRP A 747 -28.29 -9.54 -13.13
C TRP A 747 -29.66 -10.05 -12.67
N VAL A 748 -30.38 -9.31 -11.80
CA VAL A 748 -31.76 -9.66 -11.41
C VAL A 748 -32.66 -9.67 -12.64
N ARG A 749 -32.59 -8.64 -13.49
CA ARG A 749 -33.25 -8.59 -14.82
C ARG A 749 -33.00 -9.84 -15.66
N TRP A 750 -31.73 -10.24 -15.78
CA TRP A 750 -31.33 -11.45 -16.52
C TRP A 750 -31.97 -12.70 -15.91
N ILE A 751 -31.85 -12.91 -14.58
CA ILE A 751 -32.45 -14.06 -13.88
C ILE A 751 -33.97 -14.12 -14.07
N ALA A 752 -34.66 -12.98 -13.92
CA ALA A 752 -36.10 -12.85 -14.09
C ALA A 752 -36.55 -13.29 -15.49
N HIS A 753 -35.87 -12.81 -16.53
CA HIS A 753 -36.20 -13.14 -17.91
C HIS A 753 -35.78 -14.56 -18.32
N THR A 754 -34.58 -15.03 -17.94
CA THR A 754 -34.05 -16.31 -18.46
C THR A 754 -34.47 -17.53 -17.66
N HIS A 755 -34.44 -17.45 -16.32
CA HIS A 755 -34.63 -18.61 -15.42
C HIS A 755 -35.98 -18.60 -14.71
N LEU A 756 -36.50 -17.44 -14.30
CA LEU A 756 -37.81 -17.35 -13.65
C LEU A 756 -38.96 -17.37 -14.66
N ARG A 757 -38.88 -16.59 -15.75
CA ARG A 757 -39.91 -16.52 -16.81
C ARG A 757 -41.32 -16.31 -16.24
N HIS A 758 -41.47 -15.25 -15.44
CA HIS A 758 -42.70 -14.90 -14.71
C HIS A 758 -43.15 -15.92 -13.63
N LYS A 759 -42.34 -16.91 -13.28
CA LYS A 759 -42.60 -17.83 -12.16
C LYS A 759 -41.92 -17.36 -10.88
N SER A 760 -42.57 -17.60 -9.74
CA SER A 760 -42.03 -17.32 -8.41
C SER A 760 -40.74 -18.10 -8.12
N VAL A 761 -39.77 -17.45 -7.47
CA VAL A 761 -38.50 -18.05 -6.99
C VAL A 761 -38.73 -19.33 -6.16
N TRP A 762 -39.87 -19.41 -5.48
CA TRP A 762 -40.26 -20.56 -4.66
C TRP A 762 -40.68 -21.78 -5.48
N THR A 763 -41.23 -21.59 -6.69
CA THR A 763 -41.82 -22.64 -7.53
C THR A 763 -40.90 -23.17 -8.64
N VAL A 764 -39.82 -22.45 -8.96
CA VAL A 764 -38.86 -22.86 -10.02
C VAL A 764 -38.00 -24.06 -9.60
N ASP A 765 -37.76 -24.99 -10.54
CA ASP A 765 -36.93 -26.19 -10.34
C ASP A 765 -35.42 -25.86 -10.28
N VAL A 766 -34.73 -26.52 -9.35
CA VAL A 766 -33.29 -26.45 -9.08
C VAL A 766 -32.46 -27.23 -10.11
N LYS A 767 -33.08 -27.99 -11.04
CA LYS A 767 -32.35 -28.70 -12.11
C LYS A 767 -31.90 -27.79 -13.26
N GLY A 768 -32.63 -26.71 -13.56
CA GLY A 768 -32.33 -25.78 -14.67
C GLY A 768 -31.25 -24.73 -14.38
N GLY A 769 -30.64 -24.20 -15.44
CA GLY A 769 -29.76 -23.02 -15.36
C GLY A 769 -28.29 -23.29 -15.01
N SER A 770 -27.56 -22.23 -14.63
CA SER A 770 -26.12 -22.28 -14.37
C SER A 770 -25.76 -23.08 -13.11
N TRP A 771 -24.47 -23.33 -12.88
CA TRP A 771 -24.04 -23.89 -11.59
C TRP A 771 -24.25 -22.89 -10.43
N ALA A 772 -24.04 -21.59 -10.68
CA ALA A 772 -24.18 -20.55 -9.67
C ALA A 772 -25.66 -20.38 -9.27
N TRP A 773 -26.55 -20.23 -10.25
CA TRP A 773 -28.00 -20.13 -10.05
C TRP A 773 -28.55 -21.31 -9.24
N ARG A 774 -28.24 -22.56 -9.64
CA ARG A 774 -28.72 -23.76 -8.93
C ARG A 774 -28.18 -23.89 -7.50
N LYS A 775 -27.03 -23.27 -7.19
CA LYS A 775 -26.48 -23.23 -5.84
C LYS A 775 -27.08 -22.09 -5.02
N LEU A 776 -27.36 -20.95 -5.64
CA LEU A 776 -28.05 -19.82 -5.04
C LEU A 776 -29.49 -20.19 -4.67
N LEU A 777 -30.25 -20.77 -5.61
CA LEU A 777 -31.66 -21.15 -5.43
C LEU A 777 -31.88 -22.14 -4.27
N ARG A 778 -30.87 -22.97 -3.94
CA ARG A 778 -30.89 -23.87 -2.77
C ARG A 778 -30.82 -23.14 -1.43
N LEU A 779 -30.46 -21.86 -1.39
CA LEU A 779 -30.47 -21.05 -0.18
C LEU A 779 -31.88 -20.52 0.17
N ARG A 780 -32.88 -20.69 -0.71
CA ARG A 780 -34.26 -20.21 -0.47
C ARG A 780 -34.86 -20.78 0.82
N SER A 781 -34.61 -22.05 1.12
CA SER A 781 -35.06 -22.69 2.38
C SER A 781 -34.36 -22.14 3.63
N ALA A 782 -33.15 -21.61 3.51
CA ALA A 782 -32.44 -20.96 4.61
C ALA A 782 -32.87 -19.49 4.82
N LEU A 783 -33.53 -18.88 3.83
CA LEU A 783 -34.15 -17.56 3.96
C LEU A 783 -35.54 -17.61 4.59
N LEU A 784 -36.31 -18.68 4.33
CA LEU A 784 -37.73 -18.78 4.71
C LEU A 784 -38.03 -18.48 6.20
N PRO A 785 -37.21 -18.89 7.20
CA PRO A 785 -37.45 -18.56 8.61
C PRO A 785 -37.24 -17.08 9.00
N TYR A 786 -36.79 -16.25 8.05
CA TYR A 786 -36.44 -14.83 8.27
C TYR A 786 -37.27 -13.89 7.37
N ILE A 787 -38.40 -14.39 6.86
CA ILE A 787 -39.36 -13.66 6.03
C ILE A 787 -40.68 -13.59 6.79
N ASP A 788 -40.90 -12.48 7.50
CA ASP A 788 -42.18 -12.24 8.16
C ASP A 788 -43.22 -11.69 7.16
N LEU A 789 -44.36 -12.35 7.06
CA LEU A 789 -45.51 -11.93 6.27
C LEU A 789 -46.59 -11.37 7.19
N LYS A 790 -46.76 -10.04 7.22
CA LYS A 790 -47.89 -9.41 7.92
C LYS A 790 -49.10 -9.27 7.01
N ILE A 791 -50.17 -9.99 7.34
CA ILE A 791 -51.48 -9.83 6.70
C ILE A 791 -52.15 -8.57 7.28
N GLY A 792 -52.52 -7.62 6.42
CA GLY A 792 -53.19 -6.35 6.77
C GLY A 792 -52.50 -5.08 6.25
N ARG A 793 -51.18 -5.12 6.06
CA ARG A 793 -50.39 -4.23 5.18
C ARG A 793 -49.23 -5.06 4.65
N TRP A 794 -49.13 -5.18 3.33
CA TRP A 794 -48.23 -6.11 2.62
C TRP A 794 -46.74 -5.68 2.65
N ASP A 795 -46.22 -5.45 3.85
CA ASP A 795 -44.83 -5.14 4.12
C ASP A 795 -44.08 -6.42 4.52
N ILE A 796 -43.03 -6.77 3.77
CA ILE A 796 -42.17 -7.92 4.07
C ILE A 796 -40.88 -7.43 4.74
N PHE A 797 -40.55 -7.97 5.91
CA PHE A 797 -39.35 -7.59 6.67
C PHE A 797 -38.24 -8.62 6.51
N PHE A 798 -36.99 -8.16 6.47
CA PHE A 798 -35.80 -9.01 6.41
C PHE A 798 -34.67 -8.42 7.28
N SER A 799 -34.23 -9.18 8.30
CA SER A 799 -33.12 -8.80 9.18
C SER A 799 -31.82 -9.47 8.74
N PHE A 800 -30.92 -8.71 8.12
CA PHE A 800 -29.64 -9.22 7.64
C PHE A 800 -28.68 -9.61 8.79
N ASP A 801 -28.70 -8.85 9.88
CA ASP A 801 -27.86 -9.13 11.06
C ASP A 801 -28.40 -10.35 11.85
N GLY A 802 -29.72 -10.48 11.99
CA GLY A 802 -30.33 -11.66 12.62
C GLY A 802 -30.05 -12.97 11.88
N LEU A 803 -30.00 -12.94 10.54
CA LEU A 803 -29.56 -14.07 9.70
C LEU A 803 -28.06 -14.38 9.86
N MET A 804 -27.22 -13.37 10.07
CA MET A 804 -25.78 -13.55 10.27
C MET A 804 -25.49 -14.23 11.61
N ASP A 805 -26.15 -13.81 12.68
CA ASP A 805 -25.91 -14.30 14.03
C ASP A 805 -26.47 -15.73 14.21
N SER A 806 -27.66 -16.02 13.66
CA SER A 806 -28.25 -17.37 13.69
C SER A 806 -27.43 -18.40 12.91
N LEU A 807 -26.81 -18.02 11.78
CA LEU A 807 -25.97 -18.91 10.98
C LEU A 807 -24.56 -19.12 11.56
N GLY A 808 -24.15 -18.30 12.54
CA GLY A 808 -22.90 -18.42 13.29
C GLY A 808 -23.03 -19.26 14.56
N SER A 809 -24.22 -19.30 15.18
CA SER A 809 -24.55 -20.24 16.25
C SER A 809 -24.58 -21.68 15.74
N GLN A 810 -23.99 -22.62 16.48
CA GLN A 810 -24.22 -24.06 16.23
C GLN A 810 -25.47 -24.60 16.95
N ASP A 811 -26.02 -23.83 17.89
CA ASP A 811 -27.28 -24.16 18.57
C ASP A 811 -28.43 -23.42 17.92
N ALA A 812 -29.23 -24.15 17.14
CA ALA A 812 -30.55 -23.73 16.67
C ALA A 812 -31.59 -23.92 17.80
N GLY A 813 -31.35 -23.27 18.94
CA GLY A 813 -32.32 -23.18 20.03
C GLY A 813 -33.27 -22.01 19.79
N VAL A 814 -34.57 -22.27 19.90
CA VAL A 814 -35.62 -21.24 19.80
C VAL A 814 -35.39 -20.18 20.88
N ARG A 815 -35.01 -18.96 20.49
CA ARG A 815 -35.10 -17.77 21.34
C ARG A 815 -36.37 -17.01 20.97
N GLU A 816 -37.31 -16.97 21.90
CA GLU A 816 -38.45 -16.06 21.80
C GLU A 816 -37.96 -14.61 21.76
N TRP A 817 -38.43 -13.85 20.78
CA TRP A 817 -38.13 -12.42 20.67
C TRP A 817 -39.14 -11.63 21.52
N THR A 818 -38.76 -11.31 22.75
CA THR A 818 -39.46 -10.27 23.52
C THR A 818 -39.22 -8.90 22.87
N GLN A 819 -40.30 -8.15 22.63
CA GLN A 819 -40.23 -6.83 22.03
C GLN A 819 -39.52 -5.84 22.96
N SER A 820 -38.31 -5.40 22.61
CA SER A 820 -37.82 -4.11 23.04
C SER A 820 -37.36 -3.30 21.82
N ARG A 821 -37.95 -2.12 21.64
CA ARG A 821 -37.56 -1.17 20.60
C ARG A 821 -36.35 -0.37 21.09
N THR A 822 -35.28 -0.38 20.31
CA THR A 822 -34.39 0.78 20.21
C THR A 822 -34.14 1.07 18.73
N GLU A 823 -34.32 2.33 18.34
CA GLU A 823 -34.23 2.77 16.94
C GLU A 823 -32.75 2.88 16.53
N GLY A 824 -32.34 2.22 15.44
CA GLY A 824 -30.96 2.34 14.95
C GLY A 824 -30.51 1.36 13.86
N THR A 825 -31.14 0.20 13.71
CA THR A 825 -30.80 -0.79 12.66
C THR A 825 -31.53 -0.50 11.35
N MET A 826 -30.80 -0.56 10.22
CA MET A 826 -31.36 -0.34 8.88
C MET A 826 -32.30 -1.50 8.48
N CYS A 827 -33.58 -1.33 8.75
CA CYS A 827 -34.63 -2.22 8.26
C CYS A 827 -35.10 -1.72 6.88
N HIS A 828 -34.81 -2.46 5.81
CA HIS A 828 -35.33 -2.13 4.47
C HIS A 828 -36.80 -2.53 4.37
N ARG A 829 -37.70 -1.53 4.39
CA ARG A 829 -39.11 -1.71 4.01
C ARG A 829 -39.23 -1.88 2.50
N ALA A 830 -40.05 -2.83 2.07
CA ALA A 830 -40.61 -2.90 0.74
C ALA A 830 -42.07 -3.36 0.86
N THR A 831 -42.97 -2.62 0.21
CA THR A 831 -44.40 -2.95 0.11
C THR A 831 -44.61 -3.67 -1.21
N LEU A 832 -45.13 -4.90 -1.16
CA LEU A 832 -45.32 -5.72 -2.35
C LEU A 832 -46.67 -5.38 -3.02
N VAL A 833 -46.63 -4.90 -4.27
CA VAL A 833 -47.82 -4.87 -5.14
C VAL A 833 -47.73 -6.09 -6.05
N VAL A 834 -48.69 -7.01 -5.91
CA VAL A 834 -48.83 -8.17 -6.78
C VAL A 834 -49.99 -7.94 -7.72
N CYS A 835 -49.75 -8.14 -9.02
CA CYS A 835 -50.78 -8.45 -10.02
C CYS A 835 -50.63 -9.92 -10.40
#